data_AF-A0A1X7R778-F1
#
_entry.id   AF-A0A1X7R778-F1
#
_cell.length_a   1.000
_cell.length_b   1.000
_cell.length_c   1.000
_cell.angle_alpha   90.00
_cell.angle_beta   90.00
_cell.angle_gamma   90.00
#
_symmetry.space_group_name_H-M   'P 1'
#
loop_
_entity.id
_entity.type
_entity.pdbx_description
1 polymer ?
#
loop_
_entity_poly.entity_id
_entity_poly.type
_entity_poly.pdbx_seq_one_letter_code
_entity_poly.pdbx_strand_id
1 'polypeptide(L)'
;MSALDSAIQECVNYLLPIFLDISKSTESILNEPSSATLFNEIVDLKWQPLEKLNMSDDNLDMVVNITLNRIISDTLMAVGEIDNQETALTSIEKAQLCATVLDFIFHSRKSRKTVENWKVSFFKLFSEVIDILSWPTNIAEFFSYPESRIDWFKLNPTVEQEYSGISSLISYKNPLSEHLRHWNEMLSTLEKNTTFNTPAHYKMKFRLEKFISNLLPIYEESNFNRSAQISQKQDSSNPWNRTKTNTRPTTSPEILTEDYLYLYNKVLTNPISFTFNTFQMKRDAERAVGVLLDAILDAEDTFYKQARYKHKNISLINEKLNPNYQADFTIMPESEPSYLKDSSTFQTTEKELWSSIVQFYEKNEHIPRPTALAFATKNPTVLYDQLLKTNNDVYRKQFILQILFVSQLLEKLIESEDIRKFYKMNREKEGGNGIIDIGKLEDSNLRKLASIYTHVCKNRIAGFYQTRDATFTMIFKRLLEDNDNYMLEKTNNFKYFQNFKVPEQNKKMEIDTNFKKFGFIKLGNKQIDNAWKIRTGLDCIVDQSRNPDDIFKDLKEEYENQNIANENVNDEIVHQWQILRSVRSRYLSEFGKYNETNGVSGIFKEQNSGDTESRRVALRLKFASLAKKSHDDQLLKARQYMEEKASLKRKREEETEELQKKKAELNIVDPSTTMIVVNETNENDSNVIENEEKTQNPVQD
;
A
#
# COMPACT_ATOMS: atom_id res chain seq x y z
N MET A 1 2.31 -40.66 -61.06
CA MET A 1 1.53 -39.93 -60.04
C MET A 1 0.14 -40.52 -60.01
N SER A 2 -0.51 -40.57 -58.84
CA SER A 2 -1.93 -40.95 -58.78
C SER A 2 -2.79 -39.82 -59.35
N ALA A 3 -4.04 -40.12 -59.71
CA ALA A 3 -4.98 -39.09 -60.17
C ALA A 3 -5.21 -38.00 -59.09
N LEU A 4 -5.16 -38.39 -57.81
CA LEU A 4 -5.27 -37.48 -56.68
C LEU A 4 -4.06 -36.53 -56.54
N ASP A 5 -2.84 -37.02 -56.78
CA ASP A 5 -1.63 -36.17 -56.71
C ASP A 5 -1.65 -35.08 -57.80
N SER A 6 -2.10 -35.43 -59.01
CA SER A 6 -2.28 -34.50 -60.13
C SER A 6 -3.32 -33.44 -59.80
N ALA A 7 -4.44 -33.86 -59.21
CA ALA A 7 -5.53 -33.01 -58.78
C ALA A 7 -5.12 -31.99 -57.71
N ILE A 8 -4.38 -32.46 -56.70
CA ILE A 8 -3.81 -31.60 -55.65
C ILE A 8 -2.84 -30.60 -56.30
N GLN A 9 -1.99 -31.03 -57.24
CA GLN A 9 -1.09 -30.12 -57.94
C GLN A 9 -1.84 -29.04 -58.75
N GLU A 10 -2.94 -29.40 -59.43
CA GLU A 10 -3.78 -28.40 -60.12
C GLU A 10 -4.40 -27.40 -59.13
N CYS A 11 -4.84 -27.85 -57.95
CA CYS A 11 -5.32 -26.95 -56.89
C CYS A 11 -4.21 -26.04 -56.33
N VAL A 12 -2.99 -26.57 -56.11
CA VAL A 12 -1.81 -25.78 -55.70
C VAL A 12 -1.49 -24.71 -56.75
N ASN A 13 -1.42 -25.10 -58.03
CA ASN A 13 -1.12 -24.20 -59.13
C ASN A 13 -2.18 -23.10 -59.31
N TYR A 14 -3.44 -23.38 -58.95
CA TYR A 14 -4.54 -22.41 -58.98
C TYR A 14 -4.48 -21.42 -57.80
N LEU A 15 -4.23 -21.90 -56.58
CA LEU A 15 -4.29 -21.07 -55.36
C LEU A 15 -3.01 -20.30 -55.05
N LEU A 16 -1.83 -20.86 -55.36
CA LEU A 16 -0.55 -20.23 -55.01
C LEU A 16 -0.39 -18.81 -55.58
N PRO A 17 -0.74 -18.52 -56.85
CA PRO A 17 -0.69 -17.15 -57.38
C PRO A 17 -1.60 -16.18 -56.60
N ILE A 18 -2.80 -16.63 -56.21
CA ILE A 18 -3.77 -15.82 -55.47
C ILE A 18 -3.24 -15.47 -54.07
N PHE A 19 -2.71 -16.46 -53.34
CA PHE A 19 -2.12 -16.21 -52.03
C PHE A 19 -0.85 -15.35 -52.08
N LEU A 20 -0.06 -15.43 -53.15
CA LEU A 20 1.10 -14.56 -53.35
C LEU A 20 0.72 -13.10 -53.66
N ASP A 21 -0.41 -12.87 -54.32
CA ASP A 21 -0.92 -11.51 -54.57
C ASP A 21 -1.52 -10.89 -53.30
N ILE A 22 -2.28 -11.68 -52.53
CA ILE A 22 -2.84 -11.25 -51.23
C ILE A 22 -1.71 -10.95 -50.21
N SER A 23 -0.67 -11.78 -50.15
CA SER A 23 0.45 -11.57 -49.22
C SER A 23 1.27 -10.32 -49.58
N LYS A 24 1.51 -10.06 -50.87
CA LYS A 24 2.22 -8.87 -51.35
C LYS A 24 1.43 -7.57 -51.20
N SER A 25 0.10 -7.63 -51.32
CA SER A 25 -0.77 -6.45 -51.14
C SER A 25 -1.03 -6.08 -49.68
N THR A 26 -0.66 -6.94 -48.72
CA THR A 26 -1.00 -6.77 -47.29
C THR A 26 0.25 -6.76 -46.40
N GLU A 27 0.99 -5.66 -46.37
CA GLU A 27 2.22 -5.52 -45.55
C GLU A 27 1.98 -5.82 -44.05
N SER A 28 0.80 -5.50 -43.50
CA SER A 28 0.47 -5.71 -42.08
C SER A 28 0.02 -7.12 -41.71
N ILE A 29 -0.07 -8.07 -42.65
CA ILE A 29 -0.71 -9.38 -42.44
C ILE A 29 -0.11 -10.21 -41.28
N LEU A 30 1.18 -10.04 -40.97
CA LEU A 30 1.82 -10.68 -39.82
C LEU A 30 1.34 -10.12 -38.47
N ASN A 31 0.94 -8.85 -38.41
CA ASN A 31 0.63 -8.14 -37.17
C ASN A 31 -0.88 -7.97 -36.94
N GLU A 32 -1.69 -8.01 -38.00
CA GLU A 32 -3.13 -7.75 -37.96
C GLU A 32 -3.92 -8.83 -38.72
N PRO A 33 -5.08 -9.28 -38.21
CA PRO A 33 -6.00 -10.16 -38.91
C PRO A 33 -6.41 -9.65 -40.29
N SER A 34 -6.24 -10.46 -41.34
CA SER A 34 -6.70 -10.11 -42.68
C SER A 34 -8.24 -10.08 -42.75
N SER A 35 -8.78 -9.18 -43.58
CA SER A 35 -10.22 -9.11 -43.85
C SER A 35 -10.69 -10.33 -44.65
N ALA A 36 -11.82 -10.92 -44.27
CA ALA A 36 -12.45 -12.02 -45.02
C ALA A 36 -12.71 -11.66 -46.49
N THR A 37 -12.89 -10.36 -46.80
CA THR A 37 -13.13 -9.87 -48.17
C THR A 37 -11.97 -10.15 -49.13
N LEU A 38 -10.74 -10.29 -48.63
CA LEU A 38 -9.56 -10.57 -49.45
C LEU A 38 -9.59 -11.97 -50.08
N PHE A 39 -10.43 -12.87 -49.55
CA PHE A 39 -10.51 -14.26 -49.99
C PHE A 39 -11.84 -14.60 -50.66
N ASN A 40 -12.68 -13.61 -50.99
CA ASN A 40 -14.05 -13.82 -51.50
C ASN A 40 -14.15 -14.79 -52.69
N GLU A 41 -13.14 -14.82 -53.56
CA GLU A 41 -13.11 -15.68 -54.75
C GLU A 41 -12.83 -17.17 -54.44
N ILE A 42 -12.33 -17.48 -53.22
CA ILE A 42 -11.85 -18.82 -52.85
C ILE A 42 -12.41 -19.36 -51.51
N VAL A 43 -13.02 -18.52 -50.66
CA VAL A 43 -13.61 -18.89 -49.34
C VAL A 43 -14.70 -19.95 -49.45
N ASP A 44 -15.48 -19.93 -50.52
CA ASP A 44 -16.59 -20.86 -50.77
C ASP A 44 -16.12 -22.29 -51.13
N LEU A 45 -14.81 -22.53 -51.26
CA LEU A 45 -14.20 -23.80 -51.67
C LEU A 45 -14.64 -24.31 -53.07
N LYS A 46 -15.17 -23.42 -53.91
CA LYS A 46 -15.57 -23.69 -55.31
C LYS A 46 -14.41 -23.43 -56.28
N TRP A 47 -13.33 -24.19 -56.13
CA TRP A 47 -12.14 -24.02 -56.98
C TRP A 47 -12.27 -24.82 -58.27
N GLN A 48 -11.98 -24.23 -59.43
CA GLN A 48 -12.15 -24.92 -60.72
C GLN A 48 -11.46 -26.30 -60.84
N PRO A 49 -10.27 -26.56 -60.25
CA PRO A 49 -9.69 -27.89 -60.28
C PRO A 49 -10.41 -28.88 -59.34
N LEU A 50 -10.96 -28.40 -58.23
CA LEU A 50 -11.64 -29.20 -57.21
C LEU A 50 -13.01 -29.69 -57.71
N GLU A 51 -13.73 -28.85 -58.46
CA GLU A 51 -15.01 -29.19 -59.10
C GLU A 51 -14.90 -30.31 -60.15
N LYS A 52 -13.75 -30.41 -60.85
CA LYS A 52 -13.53 -31.42 -61.90
C LYS A 52 -13.40 -32.85 -61.37
N LEU A 53 -13.20 -33.04 -60.07
CA LEU A 53 -12.77 -34.33 -59.51
C LEU A 53 -13.91 -35.29 -59.19
N ASN A 54 -15.18 -34.83 -59.23
CA ASN A 54 -16.34 -35.63 -58.82
C ASN A 54 -16.13 -36.34 -57.46
N MET A 55 -15.46 -35.67 -56.52
CA MET A 55 -15.17 -36.23 -55.19
C MET A 55 -16.46 -36.43 -54.40
N SER A 56 -16.50 -37.46 -53.56
CA SER A 56 -17.51 -37.54 -52.52
C SER A 56 -17.34 -36.37 -51.54
N ASP A 57 -18.46 -35.80 -51.11
CA ASP A 57 -18.49 -34.66 -50.18
C ASP A 57 -17.62 -34.88 -48.92
N ASP A 58 -17.57 -36.12 -48.42
CA ASP A 58 -16.81 -36.53 -47.24
C ASP A 58 -15.28 -36.30 -47.35
N ASN A 59 -14.75 -36.24 -48.58
CA ASN A 59 -13.30 -36.08 -48.82
C ASN A 59 -12.88 -34.63 -49.12
N LEU A 60 -13.83 -33.69 -49.23
CA LEU A 60 -13.56 -32.30 -49.62
C LEU A 60 -12.60 -31.61 -48.65
N ASP A 61 -12.93 -31.65 -47.35
CA ASP A 61 -12.13 -31.01 -46.29
C ASP A 61 -10.69 -31.60 -46.23
N MET A 62 -10.52 -32.88 -46.58
CA MET A 62 -9.22 -33.55 -46.62
C MET A 62 -8.36 -33.07 -47.80
N VAL A 63 -8.93 -32.96 -49.01
CA VAL A 63 -8.21 -32.44 -50.20
C VAL A 63 -7.83 -30.98 -50.00
N VAL A 64 -8.73 -30.16 -49.46
CA VAL A 64 -8.47 -28.76 -49.10
C VAL A 64 -7.27 -28.68 -48.14
N ASN A 65 -7.28 -29.44 -47.05
CA ASN A 65 -6.18 -29.46 -46.09
C ASN A 65 -4.85 -29.90 -46.73
N ILE A 66 -4.83 -30.98 -47.51
CA ILE A 66 -3.60 -31.47 -48.16
C ILE A 66 -3.06 -30.43 -49.16
N THR A 67 -3.94 -29.76 -49.89
CA THR A 67 -3.56 -28.67 -50.82
C THR A 67 -2.89 -27.51 -50.08
N LEU A 68 -3.47 -27.04 -48.98
CA LEU A 68 -2.95 -25.91 -48.20
C LEU A 68 -1.62 -26.26 -47.50
N ASN A 69 -1.51 -27.46 -46.92
CA ASN A 69 -0.25 -27.98 -46.38
C ASN A 69 0.83 -28.02 -47.49
N ARG A 70 0.48 -28.53 -48.67
CA ARG A 70 1.41 -28.61 -49.81
C ARG A 70 1.85 -27.24 -50.33
N ILE A 71 0.97 -26.23 -50.36
CA ILE A 71 1.35 -24.85 -50.69
C ILE A 71 2.44 -24.34 -49.74
N ILE A 72 2.32 -24.59 -48.43
CA ILE A 72 3.33 -24.21 -47.44
C ILE A 72 4.60 -25.04 -47.61
N SER A 73 4.48 -26.37 -47.66
CA SER A 73 5.62 -27.28 -47.81
C SER A 73 6.44 -27.00 -49.08
N ASP A 74 5.81 -26.92 -50.25
CA ASP A 74 6.50 -26.73 -51.54
C ASP A 74 7.17 -25.34 -51.63
N THR A 75 6.60 -24.29 -51.01
CA THR A 75 7.18 -22.93 -51.04
C THR A 75 8.25 -22.67 -49.98
N LEU A 76 8.13 -23.28 -48.80
CA LEU A 76 9.13 -23.18 -47.76
C LEU A 76 10.36 -24.05 -48.06
N MET A 77 10.16 -25.31 -48.49
CA MET A 77 11.23 -26.27 -48.78
C MET A 77 11.90 -26.09 -50.16
N ALA A 78 11.45 -25.13 -50.98
CA ALA A 78 12.16 -24.71 -52.18
C ALA A 78 13.53 -24.08 -51.81
N VAL A 79 14.55 -24.93 -51.70
CA VAL A 79 15.95 -24.58 -51.41
C VAL A 79 16.82 -24.99 -52.60
N GLY A 80 17.04 -24.05 -53.53
CA GLY A 80 18.28 -23.99 -54.31
C GLY A 80 18.51 -25.02 -55.44
N GLU A 81 17.48 -25.48 -56.17
CA GLU A 81 17.67 -26.24 -57.43
C GLU A 81 17.10 -25.54 -58.68
N ILE A 82 17.17 -24.21 -58.74
CA ILE A 82 16.86 -23.45 -59.97
C ILE A 82 17.95 -22.38 -60.18
N ASP A 83 18.80 -22.57 -61.18
CA ASP A 83 19.88 -21.64 -61.60
C ASP A 83 19.38 -20.29 -62.18
N ASN A 84 18.06 -20.03 -62.15
CA ASN A 84 17.45 -18.77 -62.58
C ASN A 84 17.07 -17.91 -61.36
N GLN A 85 17.82 -16.82 -61.17
CA GLN A 85 17.86 -16.03 -59.93
C GLN A 85 16.63 -15.11 -59.64
N GLU A 86 15.47 -15.32 -60.28
CA GLU A 86 14.38 -14.32 -60.28
C GLU A 86 13.23 -14.53 -59.27
N THR A 87 13.07 -15.69 -58.63
CA THR A 87 11.89 -15.97 -57.76
C THR A 87 12.19 -16.70 -56.44
N ALA A 88 13.32 -16.43 -55.79
CA ALA A 88 13.56 -16.90 -54.42
C ALA A 88 12.87 -15.96 -53.42
N LEU A 89 11.71 -16.35 -52.89
CA LEU A 89 10.99 -15.59 -51.86
C LEU A 89 11.87 -15.37 -50.62
N THR A 90 11.91 -14.13 -50.15
CA THR A 90 12.58 -13.73 -48.90
C THR A 90 11.93 -14.40 -47.68
N SER A 91 12.64 -14.43 -46.55
CA SER A 91 12.10 -14.97 -45.29
C SER A 91 10.80 -14.29 -44.86
N ILE A 92 10.70 -12.97 -45.08
CA ILE A 92 9.51 -12.16 -44.78
C ILE A 92 8.34 -12.54 -45.71
N GLU A 93 8.56 -12.63 -47.03
CA GLU A 93 7.51 -13.05 -47.98
C GLU A 93 7.03 -14.48 -47.69
N LYS A 94 7.94 -15.39 -47.31
CA LYS A 94 7.60 -16.74 -46.85
C LYS A 94 6.71 -16.70 -45.61
N ALA A 95 7.05 -15.88 -44.60
CA ALA A 95 6.22 -15.71 -43.40
C ALA A 95 4.84 -15.09 -43.71
N GLN A 96 4.77 -14.08 -44.58
CA GLN A 96 3.52 -13.45 -45.03
C GLN A 96 2.63 -14.45 -45.79
N LEU A 97 3.20 -15.30 -46.64
CA LEU A 97 2.47 -16.38 -47.31
C LEU A 97 1.89 -17.37 -46.29
N CYS A 98 2.68 -17.85 -45.33
CA CYS A 98 2.19 -18.74 -44.27
C CYS A 98 1.02 -18.12 -43.48
N ALA A 99 1.13 -16.84 -43.11
CA ALA A 99 0.05 -16.10 -42.47
C ALA A 99 -1.22 -16.02 -43.33
N THR A 100 -1.07 -15.79 -44.65
CA THR A 100 -2.17 -15.72 -45.61
C THR A 100 -2.93 -17.05 -45.70
N VAL A 101 -2.21 -18.17 -45.78
CA VAL A 101 -2.81 -19.52 -45.87
C VAL A 101 -3.49 -19.91 -44.55
N LEU A 102 -2.92 -19.54 -43.39
CA LEU A 102 -3.54 -19.78 -42.08
C LEU A 102 -4.82 -18.93 -41.87
N ASP A 103 -4.80 -17.66 -42.26
CA ASP A 103 -6.00 -16.80 -42.25
C ASP A 103 -7.09 -17.33 -43.17
N PHE A 104 -6.72 -17.84 -44.34
CA PHE A 104 -7.65 -18.48 -45.26
C PHE A 104 -8.36 -19.70 -44.62
N ILE A 105 -7.64 -20.53 -43.83
CA ILE A 105 -8.29 -21.64 -43.07
C ILE A 105 -9.31 -21.10 -42.08
N PHE A 106 -9.00 -20.00 -41.38
CA PHE A 106 -9.94 -19.41 -40.43
C PHE A 106 -11.19 -18.85 -41.11
N HIS A 107 -11.06 -18.13 -42.22
CA HIS A 107 -12.19 -17.54 -42.94
C HIS A 107 -13.04 -18.57 -43.68
N SER A 108 -12.43 -19.61 -44.26
CA SER A 108 -13.14 -20.71 -44.94
C SER A 108 -13.89 -21.66 -43.99
N ARG A 109 -13.82 -21.47 -42.66
CA ARG A 109 -14.43 -22.37 -41.67
C ARG A 109 -15.93 -22.63 -41.86
N LYS A 110 -16.68 -21.63 -42.36
CA LYS A 110 -18.14 -21.75 -42.61
C LYS A 110 -18.47 -22.59 -43.85
N SER A 111 -17.53 -22.72 -44.77
CA SER A 111 -17.69 -23.41 -46.06
C SER A 111 -17.23 -24.88 -46.01
N ARG A 112 -16.53 -25.27 -44.93
CA ARG A 112 -16.12 -26.67 -44.66
C ARG A 112 -17.33 -27.55 -44.39
N LYS A 113 -17.26 -28.83 -44.79
CA LYS A 113 -18.36 -29.80 -44.59
C LYS A 113 -18.51 -30.14 -43.12
N THR A 114 -17.40 -30.45 -42.43
CA THR A 114 -17.37 -30.59 -40.98
C THR A 114 -16.76 -29.34 -40.38
N VAL A 115 -17.60 -28.40 -39.96
CA VAL A 115 -17.14 -27.11 -39.46
C VAL A 115 -16.13 -27.29 -38.32
N GLU A 116 -16.43 -28.12 -37.31
CA GLU A 116 -15.56 -28.32 -36.14
C GLU A 116 -14.11 -28.73 -36.47
N ASN A 117 -13.88 -29.38 -37.64
CA ASN A 117 -12.56 -29.79 -38.11
C ASN A 117 -11.69 -28.62 -38.58
N TRP A 118 -12.22 -27.40 -38.75
CA TRP A 118 -11.42 -26.21 -39.10
C TRP A 118 -10.30 -26.00 -38.08
N LYS A 119 -10.59 -26.18 -36.79
CA LYS A 119 -9.65 -25.91 -35.70
C LYS A 119 -8.50 -26.92 -35.66
N VAL A 120 -8.78 -28.20 -35.88
CA VAL A 120 -7.75 -29.25 -36.00
C VAL A 120 -6.85 -28.98 -37.21
N SER A 121 -7.44 -28.57 -38.33
CA SER A 121 -6.71 -28.25 -39.57
C SER A 121 -5.79 -27.03 -39.39
N PHE A 122 -6.28 -25.99 -38.71
CA PHE A 122 -5.53 -24.77 -38.40
C PHE A 122 -4.32 -25.04 -37.49
N PHE A 123 -4.51 -25.78 -36.40
CA PHE A 123 -3.43 -26.17 -35.50
C PHE A 123 -2.38 -27.06 -36.18
N LYS A 124 -2.81 -27.96 -37.07
CA LYS A 124 -1.89 -28.80 -37.86
C LYS A 124 -1.04 -27.95 -38.81
N LEU A 125 -1.66 -27.08 -39.61
CA LEU A 125 -0.93 -26.21 -40.55
C LEU A 125 0.03 -25.27 -39.81
N PHE A 126 -0.39 -24.71 -38.67
CA PHE A 126 0.45 -23.85 -37.84
C PHE A 126 1.69 -24.59 -37.29
N SER A 127 1.52 -25.87 -36.90
CA SER A 127 2.65 -26.69 -36.46
C SER A 127 3.61 -27.02 -37.61
N GLU A 128 3.09 -27.33 -38.80
CA GLU A 128 3.89 -27.55 -40.01
C GLU A 128 4.71 -26.30 -40.40
N VAL A 129 4.14 -25.10 -40.25
CA VAL A 129 4.88 -23.83 -40.43
C VAL A 129 6.02 -23.69 -39.40
N ILE A 130 5.77 -24.00 -38.13
CA ILE A 130 6.81 -23.95 -37.07
C ILE A 130 7.95 -24.94 -37.35
N ASP A 131 7.63 -26.12 -37.90
CA ASP A 131 8.61 -27.18 -38.14
C ASP A 131 9.51 -26.95 -39.36
N ILE A 132 8.98 -26.30 -40.40
CA ILE A 132 9.73 -26.05 -41.63
C ILE A 132 10.54 -24.74 -41.56
N LEU A 133 10.06 -23.72 -40.83
CA LEU A 133 10.79 -22.46 -40.66
C LEU A 133 12.06 -22.66 -39.81
N SER A 134 13.19 -22.08 -40.25
CA SER A 134 14.46 -22.26 -39.54
C SER A 134 14.52 -21.52 -38.20
N TRP A 135 14.79 -22.27 -37.14
CA TRP A 135 14.96 -21.76 -35.78
C TRP A 135 16.32 -21.05 -35.60
N PRO A 136 16.42 -19.93 -34.87
CA PRO A 136 15.35 -19.11 -34.30
C PRO A 136 14.85 -17.98 -35.20
N THR A 137 15.57 -17.64 -36.28
CA THR A 137 15.40 -16.37 -37.00
C THR A 137 14.08 -16.26 -37.75
N ASN A 138 13.78 -17.20 -38.63
CA ASN A 138 12.63 -17.10 -39.54
C ASN A 138 11.32 -17.34 -38.77
N ILE A 139 11.36 -18.19 -37.73
CA ILE A 139 10.26 -18.35 -36.80
C ILE A 139 10.02 -17.04 -36.02
N ALA A 140 11.07 -16.34 -35.58
CA ALA A 140 10.92 -15.07 -34.85
C ALA A 140 10.35 -13.92 -35.70
N GLU A 141 10.56 -13.95 -37.02
CA GLU A 141 9.91 -13.05 -38.00
C GLU A 141 8.42 -13.40 -38.16
N PHE A 142 8.08 -14.69 -38.26
CA PHE A 142 6.69 -15.15 -38.33
C PHE A 142 5.92 -14.98 -37.00
N PHE A 143 6.59 -14.94 -35.84
CA PHE A 143 5.95 -15.07 -34.54
C PHE A 143 4.98 -13.95 -34.12
N SER A 144 4.97 -12.79 -34.80
CA SER A 144 3.89 -11.80 -34.56
C SER A 144 2.51 -12.30 -35.01
N TYR A 145 2.46 -13.27 -35.95
CA TYR A 145 1.23 -13.90 -36.40
C TYR A 145 0.45 -14.61 -35.27
N PRO A 146 1.03 -15.59 -34.54
CA PRO A 146 0.33 -16.22 -33.42
C PRO A 146 0.09 -15.28 -32.23
N GLU A 147 0.93 -14.26 -32.01
CA GLU A 147 0.68 -13.27 -30.95
C GLU A 147 -0.54 -12.37 -31.26
N SER A 148 -0.73 -11.95 -32.52
CA SER A 148 -1.87 -11.10 -32.94
C SER A 148 -3.22 -11.85 -33.01
N ARG A 149 -3.19 -13.17 -33.24
CA ARG A 149 -4.39 -14.01 -33.44
C ARG A 149 -4.60 -15.04 -32.34
N ILE A 150 -4.02 -14.82 -31.16
CA ILE A 150 -4.10 -15.74 -30.00
C ILE A 150 -5.55 -16.18 -29.69
N ASP A 151 -6.52 -15.28 -29.85
CA ASP A 151 -7.93 -15.56 -29.58
C ASP A 151 -8.52 -16.60 -30.55
N TRP A 152 -8.07 -16.65 -31.81
CA TRP A 152 -8.52 -17.65 -32.79
C TRP A 152 -8.12 -19.07 -32.38
N PHE A 153 -6.96 -19.25 -31.76
CA PHE A 153 -6.57 -20.55 -31.20
C PHE A 153 -7.46 -20.94 -30.01
N LYS A 154 -7.98 -19.96 -29.25
CA LYS A 154 -8.82 -20.18 -28.07
C LYS A 154 -10.30 -20.38 -28.36
N LEU A 155 -10.80 -19.83 -29.47
CA LEU A 155 -12.20 -19.97 -29.91
C LEU A 155 -12.68 -21.42 -29.87
N ASN A 156 -13.95 -21.62 -29.49
CA ASN A 156 -14.58 -22.93 -29.63
C ASN A 156 -14.62 -23.36 -31.13
N PRO A 157 -14.65 -24.68 -31.42
CA PRO A 157 -14.77 -25.16 -32.80
C PRO A 157 -16.12 -24.78 -33.46
N THR A 158 -17.09 -24.30 -32.68
CA THR A 158 -18.42 -23.85 -33.12
C THR A 158 -18.38 -22.46 -33.78
N VAL A 159 -19.38 -22.14 -34.61
CA VAL A 159 -19.38 -20.95 -35.50
C VAL A 159 -19.69 -19.63 -34.77
N GLU A 160 -20.47 -19.67 -33.69
CA GLU A 160 -21.32 -18.55 -33.28
C GLU A 160 -20.79 -17.73 -32.09
N GLN A 161 -19.67 -18.12 -31.47
CA GLN A 161 -19.16 -17.47 -30.28
C GLN A 161 -17.99 -16.53 -30.61
N GLU A 162 -18.18 -15.24 -30.33
CA GLU A 162 -17.05 -14.33 -30.10
C GLU A 162 -16.26 -14.79 -28.87
N TYR A 163 -14.95 -14.53 -28.84
CA TYR A 163 -14.10 -15.00 -27.75
C TYR A 163 -14.48 -14.31 -26.42
N SER A 164 -15.02 -15.09 -25.48
CA SER A 164 -15.53 -14.60 -24.19
C SER A 164 -14.45 -14.27 -23.15
N GLY A 165 -13.18 -14.17 -23.55
CA GLY A 165 -12.05 -13.98 -22.64
C GLY A 165 -11.59 -15.24 -21.90
N ILE A 166 -12.28 -16.38 -22.06
CA ILE A 166 -11.95 -17.66 -21.41
C ILE A 166 -11.61 -18.71 -22.48
N SER A 167 -10.44 -19.34 -22.37
CA SER A 167 -10.06 -20.45 -23.24
C SER A 167 -10.78 -21.75 -22.87
N SER A 168 -11.29 -22.47 -23.87
CA SER A 168 -11.88 -23.81 -23.70
C SER A 168 -10.90 -24.94 -24.02
N LEU A 169 -9.64 -24.61 -24.37
CA LEU A 169 -8.60 -25.58 -24.63
C LEU A 169 -8.27 -26.41 -23.38
N ILE A 170 -7.94 -27.67 -23.60
CA ILE A 170 -7.49 -28.62 -22.58
C ILE A 170 -6.35 -29.44 -23.17
N SER A 171 -5.21 -29.47 -22.49
CA SER A 171 -3.95 -30.12 -22.92
C SER A 171 -4.08 -31.54 -23.46
N TYR A 172 -4.94 -32.38 -22.88
CA TYR A 172 -5.09 -33.78 -23.30
C TYR A 172 -6.20 -34.03 -24.34
N LYS A 173 -6.83 -32.98 -24.88
CA LYS A 173 -7.87 -33.08 -25.91
C LYS A 173 -7.40 -32.50 -27.25
N ASN A 174 -7.99 -33.00 -28.34
CA ASN A 174 -7.83 -32.38 -29.64
C ASN A 174 -8.42 -30.95 -29.62
N PRO A 175 -7.80 -29.97 -30.31
CA PRO A 175 -6.65 -30.13 -31.20
C PRO A 175 -5.28 -30.16 -30.51
N LEU A 176 -5.19 -29.86 -29.21
CA LEU A 176 -3.93 -29.43 -28.58
C LEU A 176 -3.00 -30.58 -28.17
N SER A 177 -3.51 -31.78 -27.89
CA SER A 177 -2.77 -32.92 -27.33
C SER A 177 -1.44 -33.26 -28.03
N GLU A 178 -1.47 -33.48 -29.34
CA GLU A 178 -0.28 -33.85 -30.10
C GLU A 178 0.67 -32.65 -30.30
N HIS A 179 0.12 -31.46 -30.60
CA HIS A 179 0.91 -30.25 -30.84
C HIS A 179 1.61 -29.73 -29.58
N LEU A 180 0.95 -29.77 -28.41
CA LEU A 180 1.54 -29.40 -27.13
C LEU A 180 2.67 -30.35 -26.75
N ARG A 181 2.51 -31.65 -27.00
CA ARG A 181 3.60 -32.63 -26.81
C ARG A 181 4.79 -32.28 -27.72
N HIS A 182 4.54 -32.05 -29.01
CA HIS A 182 5.56 -31.72 -29.99
C HIS A 182 6.33 -30.44 -29.65
N TRP A 183 5.62 -29.33 -29.35
CA TRP A 183 6.25 -28.08 -28.93
C TRP A 183 7.07 -28.24 -27.64
N ASN A 184 6.62 -29.06 -26.68
CA ASN A 184 7.41 -29.39 -25.50
C ASN A 184 8.66 -30.23 -25.82
N GLU A 185 8.61 -31.13 -26.80
CA GLU A 185 9.79 -31.87 -27.29
C GLU A 185 10.80 -30.93 -27.99
N MET A 186 10.33 -29.93 -28.76
CA MET A 186 11.17 -28.85 -29.32
C MET A 186 11.83 -28.01 -28.21
N LEU A 187 11.04 -27.51 -27.25
CA LEU A 187 11.51 -26.71 -26.11
C LEU A 187 12.53 -27.48 -25.25
N SER A 188 12.29 -28.76 -25.00
CA SER A 188 13.21 -29.65 -24.28
C SER A 188 14.54 -29.84 -25.02
N THR A 189 14.50 -29.88 -26.36
CA THR A 189 15.71 -30.01 -27.20
C THR A 189 16.58 -28.75 -27.12
N LEU A 190 15.97 -27.57 -27.13
CA LEU A 190 16.66 -26.29 -26.91
C LEU A 190 17.22 -26.16 -25.50
N GLU A 191 16.50 -26.63 -24.49
CA GLU A 191 16.95 -26.61 -23.09
C GLU A 191 18.16 -27.52 -22.83
N LYS A 192 18.20 -28.68 -23.51
CA LYS A 192 19.37 -29.58 -23.48
C LYS A 192 20.62 -28.95 -24.12
N ASN A 193 20.47 -28.00 -25.05
CA ASN A 193 21.59 -27.27 -25.66
C ASN A 193 22.12 -26.13 -24.77
N THR A 194 22.77 -26.48 -23.67
CA THR A 194 23.26 -25.50 -22.67
C THR A 194 24.46 -24.64 -23.12
N THR A 195 25.08 -24.94 -24.28
CA THR A 195 26.39 -24.37 -24.66
C THR A 195 26.34 -23.39 -25.84
N PHE A 196 25.47 -23.62 -26.82
CA PHE A 196 25.43 -22.83 -28.06
C PHE A 196 24.18 -21.96 -28.22
N ASN A 197 23.28 -21.94 -27.22
CA ASN A 197 22.10 -21.08 -27.26
C ASN A 197 22.50 -19.60 -27.28
N THR A 198 22.03 -18.90 -28.32
CA THR A 198 22.19 -17.45 -28.48
C THR A 198 21.02 -16.70 -27.83
N PRO A 199 21.14 -15.39 -27.57
CA PRO A 199 20.00 -14.55 -27.14
C PRO A 199 18.73 -14.75 -27.98
N ALA A 200 18.84 -14.87 -29.31
CA ALA A 200 17.70 -15.12 -30.19
C ALA A 200 17.00 -16.46 -29.87
N HIS A 201 17.74 -17.51 -29.48
CA HIS A 201 17.15 -18.79 -29.07
C HIS A 201 16.33 -18.64 -27.77
N TYR A 202 16.85 -17.90 -26.79
CA TYR A 202 16.14 -17.65 -25.53
C TYR A 202 14.90 -16.76 -25.72
N LYS A 203 14.98 -15.73 -26.57
CA LYS A 203 13.86 -14.86 -26.95
C LYS A 203 12.74 -15.65 -27.67
N MET A 204 13.12 -16.55 -28.58
CA MET A 204 12.17 -17.43 -29.28
C MET A 204 11.58 -18.51 -28.34
N LYS A 205 12.40 -19.11 -27.46
CA LYS A 205 11.93 -20.02 -26.39
C LYS A 205 10.87 -19.34 -25.52
N PHE A 206 11.19 -18.15 -24.98
CA PHE A 206 10.26 -17.37 -24.16
C PHE A 206 8.95 -17.04 -24.91
N ARG A 207 9.05 -16.65 -26.18
CA ARG A 207 7.87 -16.39 -27.03
C ARG A 207 6.96 -17.61 -27.17
N LEU A 208 7.53 -18.80 -27.42
CA LEU A 208 6.74 -20.04 -27.50
C LEU A 208 6.17 -20.47 -26.15
N GLU A 209 6.94 -20.41 -25.06
CA GLU A 209 6.47 -20.69 -23.70
C GLU A 209 5.31 -19.76 -23.29
N LYS A 210 5.45 -18.45 -23.57
CA LYS A 210 4.40 -17.44 -23.36
C LYS A 210 3.15 -17.73 -24.20
N PHE A 211 3.31 -18.10 -25.48
CA PHE A 211 2.19 -18.47 -26.35
C PHE A 211 1.43 -19.68 -25.78
N ILE A 212 2.14 -20.77 -25.44
CA ILE A 212 1.54 -21.98 -24.86
C ILE A 212 0.84 -21.67 -23.53
N SER A 213 1.49 -20.92 -22.63
CA SER A 213 0.90 -20.56 -21.34
C SER A 213 -0.33 -19.65 -21.50
N ASN A 214 -0.34 -18.79 -22.51
CA ASN A 214 -1.50 -17.96 -22.84
C ASN A 214 -2.65 -18.75 -23.47
N LEU A 215 -2.39 -19.84 -24.20
CA LEU A 215 -3.44 -20.69 -24.80
C LEU A 215 -4.29 -21.37 -23.74
N LEU A 216 -3.68 -21.78 -22.63
CA LEU A 216 -4.31 -22.57 -21.58
C LEU A 216 -4.86 -21.68 -20.45
N PRO A 217 -5.97 -22.07 -19.80
CA PRO A 217 -6.40 -21.42 -18.56
C PRO A 217 -5.33 -21.53 -17.45
N ILE A 218 -5.25 -20.53 -16.57
CA ILE A 218 -4.29 -20.49 -15.44
C ILE A 218 -4.48 -21.70 -14.50
N TYR A 219 -5.73 -22.11 -14.30
CA TYR A 219 -6.09 -23.23 -13.42
C TYR A 219 -5.88 -24.62 -14.06
N GLU A 220 -5.44 -24.70 -15.32
CA GLU A 220 -5.24 -25.99 -15.97
C GLU A 220 -4.01 -26.71 -15.40
N GLU A 221 -4.15 -28.01 -15.15
CA GLU A 221 -3.15 -28.87 -14.53
C GLU A 221 -1.77 -28.90 -15.21
N SER A 222 -1.74 -28.51 -16.49
CA SER A 222 -0.58 -28.46 -17.39
C SER A 222 0.07 -27.07 -17.48
N ASN A 223 -0.63 -26.01 -17.08
CA ASN A 223 -0.18 -24.62 -17.20
C ASN A 223 0.53 -24.12 -15.92
N PHE A 224 0.49 -24.89 -14.83
CA PHE A 224 1.31 -24.65 -13.65
C PHE A 224 2.19 -25.85 -13.30
N ASN A 225 3.44 -25.58 -12.92
CA ASN A 225 4.38 -26.66 -12.64
C ASN A 225 4.04 -27.39 -11.33
N ARG A 226 3.63 -28.67 -11.44
CA ARG A 226 3.37 -29.58 -10.31
C ARG A 226 4.60 -30.27 -9.73
N SER A 227 5.78 -30.13 -10.35
CA SER A 227 6.96 -30.89 -9.95
C SER A 227 7.38 -30.62 -8.50
N ALA A 228 7.95 -31.65 -7.87
CA ALA A 228 8.67 -31.49 -6.60
C ALA A 228 10.01 -30.75 -6.80
N GLN A 229 10.56 -30.74 -8.02
CA GLN A 229 11.73 -29.93 -8.35
C GLN A 229 11.40 -28.42 -8.28
N ILE A 230 12.18 -27.68 -7.50
CA ILE A 230 12.01 -26.23 -7.26
C ILE A 230 13.05 -25.40 -8.01
N SER A 231 14.26 -25.93 -8.19
CA SER A 231 15.31 -25.30 -8.97
C SER A 231 15.91 -26.31 -9.95
N GLN A 232 16.19 -25.86 -11.16
CA GLN A 232 17.12 -26.54 -12.05
C GLN A 232 18.56 -26.12 -11.68
N LYS A 233 19.55 -26.94 -12.05
CA LYS A 233 20.95 -26.55 -11.90
C LYS A 233 21.24 -25.34 -12.78
N GLN A 234 21.54 -24.21 -12.17
CA GLN A 234 22.06 -23.01 -12.82
C GLN A 234 23.53 -23.25 -13.18
N ASP A 235 23.77 -24.06 -14.21
CA ASP A 235 25.07 -24.13 -14.91
C ASP A 235 25.35 -22.84 -15.73
N SER A 236 24.91 -21.69 -15.20
CA SER A 236 24.90 -20.33 -15.77
C SER A 236 26.28 -19.76 -16.11
N SER A 237 27.34 -20.42 -15.66
CA SER A 237 28.71 -20.06 -15.96
C SER A 237 29.12 -20.50 -17.36
N ASN A 238 29.48 -19.51 -18.17
CA ASN A 238 30.08 -19.65 -19.48
C ASN A 238 31.06 -20.85 -19.54
N PRO A 239 30.82 -21.87 -20.40
CA PRO A 239 31.66 -23.06 -20.47
C PRO A 239 33.08 -22.78 -20.98
N TRP A 240 33.31 -21.60 -21.58
CA TRP A 240 34.57 -21.19 -22.21
C TRP A 240 35.58 -20.55 -21.23
N ASN A 241 35.14 -19.97 -20.10
CA ASN A 241 36.02 -19.33 -19.11
C ASN A 241 36.04 -20.14 -17.79
N ARG A 242 36.71 -21.31 -17.81
CA ARG A 242 36.86 -22.18 -16.64
C ARG A 242 38.31 -22.21 -16.16
N THR A 243 38.54 -21.98 -14.88
CA THR A 243 39.83 -22.25 -14.23
C THR A 243 39.89 -23.73 -13.84
N LYS A 244 40.89 -24.48 -14.32
CA LYS A 244 41.11 -25.87 -13.91
C LYS A 244 41.97 -25.92 -12.65
N THR A 245 41.33 -25.98 -11.48
CA THR A 245 42.01 -26.20 -10.19
C THR A 245 41.99 -27.70 -9.84
N ASN A 246 43.04 -28.43 -10.21
CA ASN A 246 43.22 -29.85 -9.84
C ASN A 246 43.82 -30.03 -8.43
N THR A 247 44.18 -28.94 -7.76
CA THR A 247 44.72 -28.90 -6.40
C THR A 247 43.62 -28.56 -5.39
N ARG A 248 43.83 -28.95 -4.12
CA ARG A 248 43.00 -28.49 -3.01
C ARG A 248 42.99 -26.95 -2.98
N PRO A 249 41.84 -26.29 -2.74
CA PRO A 249 41.78 -24.82 -2.69
C PRO A 249 42.75 -24.27 -1.64
N THR A 250 43.52 -23.24 -2.03
CA THR A 250 44.56 -22.62 -1.19
C THR A 250 44.37 -21.12 -1.02
N THR A 251 43.66 -20.47 -1.94
CA THR A 251 43.42 -19.03 -1.94
C THR A 251 42.01 -18.70 -1.46
N SER A 252 41.80 -17.49 -0.92
CA SER A 252 40.47 -17.07 -0.43
C SER A 252 39.37 -17.07 -1.50
N PRO A 253 39.61 -16.76 -2.80
CA PRO A 253 38.60 -16.92 -3.85
C PRO A 253 38.20 -18.38 -4.08
N GLU A 254 39.14 -19.31 -4.04
CA GLU A 254 38.87 -20.74 -4.23
C GLU A 254 38.06 -21.31 -3.06
N ILE A 255 38.41 -20.96 -1.82
CA ILE A 255 37.68 -21.41 -0.61
C ILE A 255 36.24 -20.88 -0.62
N LEU A 256 36.05 -19.57 -0.86
CA LEU A 256 34.72 -18.97 -0.94
C LEU A 256 33.88 -19.60 -2.07
N THR A 257 34.52 -19.95 -3.18
CA THR A 257 33.85 -20.61 -4.30
C THR A 257 33.48 -22.07 -3.99
N GLU A 258 34.31 -22.80 -3.23
CA GLU A 258 33.97 -24.14 -2.74
C GLU A 258 32.77 -24.10 -1.79
N ASP A 259 32.77 -23.21 -0.80
CA ASP A 259 31.65 -23.02 0.14
C ASP A 259 30.36 -22.62 -0.61
N TYR A 260 30.46 -21.68 -1.56
CA TYR A 260 29.33 -21.27 -2.40
C TYR A 260 28.81 -22.44 -3.24
N LEU A 261 29.68 -23.19 -3.91
CA LEU A 261 29.29 -24.35 -4.73
C LEU A 261 28.70 -25.48 -3.88
N TYR A 262 29.20 -25.69 -2.66
CA TYR A 262 28.62 -26.65 -1.72
C TYR A 262 27.19 -26.25 -1.37
N LEU A 263 26.99 -25.02 -0.89
CA LEU A 263 25.69 -24.46 -0.53
C LEU A 263 24.71 -24.50 -1.71
N TYR A 264 25.19 -24.07 -2.88
CA TYR A 264 24.43 -24.05 -4.13
C TYR A 264 23.93 -25.45 -4.53
N ASN A 265 24.83 -26.44 -4.59
CA ASN A 265 24.49 -27.79 -5.03
C ASN A 265 23.71 -28.61 -3.99
N LYS A 266 23.93 -28.37 -2.69
CA LYS A 266 23.37 -29.20 -1.60
C LYS A 266 22.10 -28.63 -0.96
N VAL A 267 21.92 -27.31 -0.98
CA VAL A 267 20.78 -26.63 -0.35
C VAL A 267 19.92 -25.93 -1.39
N LEU A 268 20.49 -25.00 -2.17
CA LEU A 268 19.69 -24.14 -3.06
C LEU A 268 19.07 -24.90 -4.24
N THR A 269 19.80 -25.85 -4.83
CA THR A 269 19.31 -26.64 -5.97
C THR A 269 18.19 -27.62 -5.61
N ASN A 270 18.24 -28.22 -4.40
CA ASN A 270 17.30 -29.27 -3.99
C ASN A 270 16.96 -29.16 -2.48
N PRO A 271 16.22 -28.12 -2.09
CA PRO A 271 15.93 -27.83 -0.69
C PRO A 271 15.04 -28.89 -0.03
N ILE A 272 14.14 -29.54 -0.79
CA ILE A 272 13.34 -30.66 -0.29
C ILE A 272 14.24 -31.82 0.12
N SER A 273 15.20 -32.25 -0.70
CA SER A 273 16.07 -33.35 -0.29
C SER A 273 16.97 -32.95 0.90
N PHE A 274 17.34 -31.67 1.00
CA PHE A 274 18.07 -31.14 2.14
C PHE A 274 17.30 -31.22 3.48
N THR A 275 15.98 -30.98 3.51
CA THR A 275 15.21 -31.05 4.77
C THR A 275 15.24 -32.44 5.40
N PHE A 276 15.34 -33.50 4.61
CA PHE A 276 15.40 -34.89 5.08
C PHE A 276 16.82 -35.49 5.15
N ASN A 277 17.86 -34.73 4.78
CA ASN A 277 19.24 -35.19 4.92
C ASN A 277 19.68 -35.31 6.39
N THR A 278 20.77 -36.04 6.60
CA THR A 278 21.36 -36.32 7.93
C THR A 278 21.74 -35.04 8.67
N PHE A 279 21.76 -35.11 10.00
CA PHE A 279 22.17 -34.00 10.86
C PHE A 279 23.55 -33.43 10.49
N GLN A 280 24.50 -34.29 10.09
CA GLN A 280 25.84 -33.87 9.68
C GLN A 280 25.81 -32.92 8.47
N MET A 281 25.05 -33.23 7.43
CA MET A 281 24.92 -32.34 6.25
C MET A 281 24.28 -31.00 6.60
N LYS A 282 23.35 -30.97 7.56
CA LYS A 282 22.72 -29.71 8.02
C LYS A 282 23.71 -28.82 8.76
N ARG A 283 24.55 -29.40 9.62
CA ARG A 283 25.64 -28.69 10.33
C ARG A 283 26.70 -28.15 9.36
N ASP A 284 27.08 -28.95 8.37
CA ASP A 284 28.09 -28.55 7.38
C ASP A 284 27.55 -27.42 6.48
N ALA A 285 26.27 -27.47 6.09
CA ALA A 285 25.59 -26.38 5.41
C ALA A 285 25.45 -25.12 6.28
N GLU A 286 25.08 -25.25 7.55
CA GLU A 286 25.01 -24.12 8.50
C GLU A 286 26.37 -23.40 8.61
N ARG A 287 27.47 -24.15 8.67
CA ARG A 287 28.83 -23.59 8.66
C ARG A 287 29.13 -22.82 7.36
N ALA A 288 28.85 -23.41 6.20
CA ALA A 288 29.09 -22.76 4.91
C ALA A 288 28.23 -21.49 4.74
N VAL A 289 26.93 -21.55 5.09
CA VAL A 289 26.04 -20.37 5.11
C VAL A 289 26.57 -19.29 6.04
N GLY A 290 27.01 -19.66 7.24
CA GLY A 290 27.55 -18.72 8.23
C GLY A 290 28.71 -17.91 7.65
N VAL A 291 29.77 -18.59 7.22
CA VAL A 291 30.99 -17.97 6.66
C VAL A 291 30.69 -17.09 5.44
N LEU A 292 29.88 -17.59 4.49
CA LEU A 292 29.49 -16.82 3.31
C LEU A 292 28.68 -15.58 3.68
N LEU A 293 27.72 -15.72 4.58
CA LEU A 293 26.85 -14.61 4.99
C LEU A 293 27.62 -13.58 5.81
N ASP A 294 28.59 -13.97 6.65
CA ASP A 294 29.47 -13.03 7.35
C ASP A 294 30.27 -12.18 6.35
N ALA A 295 30.98 -12.81 5.40
CA ALA A 295 31.74 -12.09 4.38
C ALA A 295 30.88 -11.17 3.49
N ILE A 296 29.66 -11.60 3.15
CA ILE A 296 28.71 -10.83 2.34
C ILE A 296 28.13 -9.65 3.13
N LEU A 297 27.75 -9.84 4.39
CA LEU A 297 27.22 -8.76 5.23
C LEU A 297 28.30 -7.73 5.62
N ASP A 298 29.56 -8.14 5.75
CA ASP A 298 30.69 -7.20 5.95
C ASP A 298 30.93 -6.32 4.71
N ALA A 299 30.80 -6.89 3.50
CA ALA A 299 30.89 -6.15 2.24
C ALA A 299 29.70 -5.18 2.07
N GLU A 300 28.48 -5.62 2.38
CA GLU A 300 27.27 -4.77 2.44
C GLU A 300 27.43 -3.64 3.47
N ASP A 301 27.87 -3.93 4.68
CA ASP A 301 28.03 -2.93 5.74
C ASP A 301 29.05 -1.88 5.35
N THR A 302 30.12 -2.28 4.67
CA THR A 302 31.12 -1.37 4.09
C THR A 302 30.49 -0.47 3.01
N PHE A 303 29.64 -1.02 2.14
CA PHE A 303 28.92 -0.24 1.12
C PHE A 303 27.98 0.81 1.75
N TYR A 304 27.08 0.42 2.67
CA TYR A 304 26.20 1.38 3.34
C TYR A 304 26.97 2.39 4.20
N LYS A 305 28.07 1.99 4.85
CA LYS A 305 28.96 2.92 5.57
C LYS A 305 29.57 3.97 4.65
N GLN A 306 30.04 3.59 3.45
CA GLN A 306 30.58 4.54 2.48
C GLN A 306 29.51 5.53 2.00
N ALA A 307 28.31 5.04 1.68
CA ALA A 307 27.20 5.89 1.25
C ALA A 307 26.76 6.87 2.35
N ARG A 308 26.55 6.36 3.58
CA ARG A 308 26.21 7.17 4.77
C ARG A 308 27.28 8.19 5.12
N TYR A 309 28.57 7.83 5.03
CA TYR A 309 29.68 8.74 5.31
C TYR A 309 29.73 9.90 4.30
N LYS A 310 29.59 9.61 3.00
CA LYS A 310 29.50 10.64 1.95
C LYS A 310 28.31 11.57 2.18
N HIS A 311 27.11 11.01 2.39
CA HIS A 311 25.91 11.79 2.65
C HIS A 311 26.06 12.68 3.90
N LYS A 312 26.46 12.10 5.04
CA LYS A 312 26.65 12.84 6.30
C LYS A 312 27.65 13.98 6.15
N ASN A 313 28.76 13.77 5.43
CA ASN A 313 29.74 14.84 5.19
C ASN A 313 29.17 15.97 4.34
N ILE A 314 28.41 15.67 3.28
CA ILE A 314 27.76 16.68 2.43
C ILE A 314 26.71 17.46 3.24
N SER A 315 25.86 16.76 4.01
CA SER A 315 24.85 17.37 4.88
C SER A 315 25.49 18.30 5.93
N LEU A 316 26.59 17.86 6.59
CA LEU A 316 27.36 18.69 7.54
C LEU A 316 28.02 19.91 6.88
N ILE A 317 28.45 19.79 5.62
CA ILE A 317 29.02 20.92 4.87
C ILE A 317 27.91 21.92 4.52
N ASN A 318 26.74 21.46 4.09
CA ASN A 318 25.60 22.31 3.76
C ASN A 318 25.04 23.05 4.98
N GLU A 319 24.96 22.39 6.15
CA GLU A 319 24.59 22.98 7.44
C GLU A 319 25.58 24.07 7.88
N LYS A 320 26.89 23.86 7.67
CA LYS A 320 27.92 24.86 7.99
C LYS A 320 27.98 26.04 7.02
N LEU A 321 27.64 25.82 5.75
CA LEU A 321 27.69 26.86 4.71
C LEU A 321 26.46 27.78 4.73
N ASN A 322 25.28 27.27 5.10
CA ASN A 322 24.02 27.99 4.96
C ASN A 322 23.44 28.36 6.34
N PRO A 323 23.29 29.66 6.67
CA PRO A 323 22.67 30.06 7.94
C PRO A 323 21.22 29.57 8.00
N ASN A 324 20.82 29.04 9.16
CA ASN A 324 19.50 28.45 9.43
C ASN A 324 19.15 27.19 8.62
N TYR A 325 20.08 26.56 7.90
CA TYR A 325 19.84 25.26 7.25
C TYR A 325 20.06 24.10 8.22
N GLN A 326 18.97 23.52 8.73
CA GLN A 326 19.03 22.29 9.52
C GLN A 326 19.04 21.10 8.56
N ALA A 327 20.14 20.37 8.51
CA ALA A 327 20.26 19.18 7.66
C ALA A 327 19.57 17.97 8.30
N ASP A 328 18.70 17.30 7.54
CA ASP A 328 18.15 16.01 7.95
C ASP A 328 19.17 14.90 7.64
N PHE A 329 19.59 14.17 8.67
CA PHE A 329 20.51 13.03 8.57
C PHE A 329 19.79 11.67 8.50
N THR A 330 18.46 11.66 8.63
CA THR A 330 17.63 10.44 8.57
C THR A 330 17.25 10.08 7.15
N ILE A 331 17.03 11.07 6.29
CA ILE A 331 16.70 10.89 4.87
C ILE A 331 18.00 10.91 4.05
N MET A 332 18.37 9.75 3.49
CA MET A 332 19.33 9.70 2.37
C MET A 332 18.56 9.88 1.05
N PRO A 333 18.68 11.03 0.35
CA PRO A 333 18.02 11.22 -0.93
C PRO A 333 18.73 10.41 -2.03
N GLU A 334 17.96 9.63 -2.79
CA GLU A 334 18.42 8.90 -3.99
C GLU A 334 18.53 9.80 -5.23
N SER A 335 18.62 11.13 -5.05
CA SER A 335 18.61 12.10 -6.13
C SER A 335 19.95 12.21 -6.86
N GLU A 336 19.92 12.25 -8.19
CA GLU A 336 21.07 12.63 -9.00
C GLU A 336 21.63 14.02 -8.61
N PRO A 337 22.95 14.22 -8.66
CA PRO A 337 23.55 15.53 -8.46
C PRO A 337 23.03 16.58 -9.44
N SER A 338 22.72 17.79 -8.96
CA SER A 338 22.13 18.87 -9.78
C SER A 338 22.93 19.20 -11.04
N TYR A 339 24.27 19.14 -10.97
CA TYR A 339 25.14 19.41 -12.12
C TYR A 339 25.06 18.36 -13.25
N LEU A 340 24.57 17.15 -12.96
CA LEU A 340 24.22 16.16 -13.99
C LEU A 340 22.79 16.38 -14.48
N LYS A 341 21.85 16.55 -13.54
CA LYS A 341 20.43 16.73 -13.82
C LYS A 341 20.15 17.88 -14.80
N ASP A 342 20.84 19.01 -14.62
CA ASP A 342 20.62 20.22 -15.43
C ASP A 342 21.50 20.28 -16.69
N SER A 343 22.40 19.31 -16.91
CA SER A 343 23.36 19.31 -18.01
C SER A 343 22.87 18.53 -19.24
N SER A 344 22.41 19.28 -20.24
CA SER A 344 22.00 18.74 -21.54
C SER A 344 23.13 18.04 -22.30
N THR A 345 24.40 18.45 -22.10
CA THR A 345 25.57 17.77 -22.68
C THR A 345 25.77 16.39 -22.07
N PHE A 346 25.71 16.24 -20.73
CA PHE A 346 25.83 14.93 -20.10
C PHE A 346 24.70 14.00 -20.55
N GLN A 347 23.44 14.46 -20.52
CA GLN A 347 22.28 13.68 -20.98
C GLN A 347 22.39 13.24 -22.45
N THR A 348 22.97 14.07 -23.32
CA THR A 348 23.20 13.72 -24.73
C THR A 348 24.28 12.65 -24.85
N THR A 349 25.45 12.85 -24.21
CA THR A 349 26.55 11.86 -24.25
C THR A 349 26.16 10.51 -23.62
N GLU A 350 25.33 10.52 -22.58
CA GLU A 350 24.80 9.29 -21.97
C GLU A 350 23.83 8.56 -22.92
N LYS A 351 22.92 9.28 -23.58
CA LYS A 351 22.03 8.69 -24.60
C LYS A 351 22.81 8.11 -25.77
N GLU A 352 23.86 8.79 -26.23
CA GLU A 352 24.76 8.29 -27.28
C GLU A 352 25.49 7.02 -26.84
N LEU A 353 26.04 6.99 -25.62
CA LEU A 353 26.71 5.82 -25.05
C LEU A 353 25.75 4.62 -24.95
N TRP A 354 24.56 4.81 -24.35
CA TRP A 354 23.56 3.74 -24.24
C TRP A 354 23.06 3.29 -25.61
N SER A 355 22.87 4.20 -26.57
CA SER A 355 22.51 3.84 -27.95
C SER A 355 23.60 2.99 -28.61
N SER A 356 24.87 3.34 -28.43
CA SER A 356 26.00 2.54 -28.94
C SER A 356 26.06 1.16 -28.29
N ILE A 357 25.78 1.05 -26.98
CA ILE A 357 25.73 -0.22 -26.25
C ILE A 357 24.57 -1.09 -26.74
N VAL A 358 23.38 -0.51 -26.94
CA VAL A 358 22.19 -1.22 -27.47
C VAL A 358 22.44 -1.71 -28.89
N GLN A 359 22.96 -0.87 -29.78
CA GLN A 359 23.29 -1.26 -31.16
C GLN A 359 24.37 -2.35 -31.22
N PHE A 360 25.37 -2.32 -30.32
CA PHE A 360 26.32 -3.42 -30.16
C PHE A 360 25.62 -4.70 -29.69
N TYR A 361 24.68 -4.58 -28.76
CA TYR A 361 23.69 -5.59 -28.38
C TYR A 361 22.99 -6.26 -29.57
N GLU A 362 22.30 -5.46 -30.39
CA GLU A 362 21.44 -5.94 -31.48
C GLU A 362 22.25 -6.60 -32.60
N LYS A 363 23.35 -5.97 -33.03
CA LYS A 363 24.24 -6.52 -34.07
C LYS A 363 24.87 -7.87 -33.69
N ASN A 364 24.92 -8.19 -32.40
CA ASN A 364 25.51 -9.42 -31.87
C ASN A 364 24.46 -10.38 -31.25
N GLU A 365 23.16 -10.27 -31.59
CA GLU A 365 22.10 -11.15 -31.06
C GLU A 365 22.33 -12.65 -31.41
N HIS A 366 23.09 -12.93 -32.47
CA HIS A 366 23.48 -14.28 -32.89
C HIS A 366 24.69 -14.87 -32.15
N ILE A 367 25.35 -14.11 -31.26
CA ILE A 367 26.52 -14.59 -30.51
C ILE A 367 26.10 -15.11 -29.12
N PRO A 368 26.48 -16.33 -28.71
CA PRO A 368 26.25 -16.82 -27.35
C PRO A 368 26.91 -15.90 -26.31
N ARG A 369 26.12 -15.35 -25.39
CA ARG A 369 26.58 -14.46 -24.31
C ARG A 369 25.86 -14.79 -22.99
N PRO A 370 26.53 -14.65 -21.83
CA PRO A 370 25.87 -14.81 -20.53
C PRO A 370 24.92 -13.65 -20.24
N THR A 371 23.91 -13.90 -19.41
CA THR A 371 23.04 -12.86 -18.83
C THR A 371 23.84 -11.95 -17.91
N ALA A 372 23.52 -10.65 -17.86
CA ALA A 372 24.23 -9.67 -17.03
C ALA A 372 24.31 -10.04 -15.53
N LEU A 373 23.26 -10.70 -15.01
CA LEU A 373 23.16 -11.13 -13.60
C LEU A 373 23.52 -12.62 -13.39
N ALA A 374 24.34 -13.20 -14.26
CA ALA A 374 24.84 -14.57 -14.11
C ALA A 374 26.04 -14.64 -13.15
N PHE A 375 26.04 -15.64 -12.25
CA PHE A 375 27.18 -15.92 -11.38
C PHE A 375 28.28 -16.68 -12.13
N ALA A 376 29.53 -16.24 -12.01
CA ALA A 376 30.69 -16.84 -12.66
C ALA A 376 31.20 -18.11 -11.94
N THR A 377 30.31 -19.07 -11.65
CA THR A 377 30.57 -20.25 -10.79
C THR A 377 31.72 -21.18 -11.21
N LYS A 378 32.27 -21.03 -12.43
CA LYS A 378 33.43 -21.79 -12.95
C LYS A 378 34.75 -20.99 -12.93
N ASN A 379 34.74 -19.75 -12.42
CA ASN A 379 35.92 -18.90 -12.27
C ASN A 379 35.91 -18.25 -10.86
N PRO A 380 36.67 -18.79 -9.90
CA PRO A 380 36.66 -18.35 -8.51
C PRO A 380 36.99 -16.86 -8.32
N THR A 381 37.94 -16.33 -9.09
CA THR A 381 38.34 -14.92 -9.00
C THR A 381 37.20 -13.99 -9.41
N VAL A 382 36.49 -14.30 -10.50
CA VAL A 382 35.34 -13.50 -10.95
C VAL A 382 34.16 -13.62 -9.99
N LEU A 383 33.87 -14.81 -9.46
CA LEU A 383 32.80 -14.99 -8.47
C LEU A 383 33.09 -14.23 -7.17
N TYR A 384 34.33 -14.29 -6.68
CA TYR A 384 34.79 -13.54 -5.51
C TYR A 384 34.63 -12.03 -5.72
N ASP A 385 35.04 -11.51 -6.88
CA ASP A 385 34.84 -10.11 -7.27
C ASP A 385 33.36 -9.73 -7.36
N GLN A 386 32.51 -10.58 -7.95
CA GLN A 386 31.06 -10.35 -8.05
C GLN A 386 30.40 -10.23 -6.67
N LEU A 387 30.81 -11.05 -5.70
CA LEU A 387 30.21 -11.07 -4.37
C LEU A 387 30.80 -9.98 -3.45
N LEU A 388 32.12 -9.78 -3.43
CA LEU A 388 32.78 -8.98 -2.39
C LEU A 388 33.24 -7.58 -2.82
N LYS A 389 33.16 -7.19 -4.10
CA LYS A 389 33.40 -5.78 -4.47
C LYS A 389 32.33 -4.87 -3.87
N THR A 390 32.78 -3.93 -3.03
CA THR A 390 31.89 -2.97 -2.35
C THR A 390 31.10 -2.09 -3.31
N ASN A 391 31.59 -1.85 -4.53
CA ASN A 391 30.97 -0.93 -5.49
C ASN A 391 29.69 -1.47 -6.16
N ASN A 392 29.38 -2.76 -6.01
CA ASN A 392 28.20 -3.39 -6.59
C ASN A 392 27.60 -4.36 -5.55
N ASP A 393 26.33 -4.17 -5.22
CA ASP A 393 25.55 -4.93 -4.24
C ASP A 393 24.52 -5.88 -4.88
N VAL A 394 24.26 -5.77 -6.19
CA VAL A 394 23.21 -6.52 -6.89
C VAL A 394 23.39 -8.03 -6.76
N TYR A 395 24.62 -8.54 -6.94
CA TYR A 395 24.91 -9.97 -6.78
C TYR A 395 24.77 -10.45 -5.32
N ARG A 396 25.06 -9.60 -4.33
CA ARG A 396 24.84 -9.91 -2.91
C ARG A 396 23.36 -9.95 -2.58
N LYS A 397 22.58 -8.97 -3.02
CA LYS A 397 21.10 -8.96 -2.91
C LYS A 397 20.49 -10.19 -3.59
N GLN A 398 20.97 -10.59 -4.77
CA GLN A 398 20.55 -11.82 -5.46
C GLN A 398 20.81 -13.09 -4.65
N PHE A 399 22.02 -13.24 -4.07
CA PHE A 399 22.33 -14.37 -3.19
C PHE A 399 21.45 -14.38 -1.94
N ILE A 400 21.22 -13.21 -1.32
CA ILE A 400 20.40 -13.08 -0.12
C ILE A 400 18.94 -13.43 -0.39
N LEU A 401 18.38 -13.02 -1.53
CA LEU A 401 17.05 -13.44 -1.97
C LEU A 401 16.97 -14.96 -2.18
N GLN A 402 17.97 -15.59 -2.79
CA GLN A 402 18.03 -17.05 -2.95
C GLN A 402 18.00 -17.77 -1.58
N ILE A 403 18.77 -17.28 -0.61
CA ILE A 403 18.78 -17.81 0.76
C ILE A 403 17.42 -17.61 1.42
N LEU A 404 16.81 -16.42 1.34
CA LEU A 404 15.50 -16.12 1.91
C LEU A 404 14.38 -17.02 1.35
N PHE A 405 14.27 -17.16 0.02
CA PHE A 405 13.22 -17.98 -0.60
C PHE A 405 13.34 -19.47 -0.27
N VAL A 406 14.55 -20.02 -0.33
CA VAL A 406 14.80 -21.42 0.05
C VAL A 406 14.50 -21.64 1.53
N SER A 407 14.93 -20.70 2.38
CA SER A 407 14.73 -20.74 3.82
C SER A 407 13.24 -20.70 4.19
N GLN A 408 12.45 -19.81 3.59
CA GLN A 408 11.00 -19.73 3.79
C GLN A 408 10.31 -21.05 3.41
N LEU A 409 10.68 -21.64 2.27
CA LEU A 409 10.17 -22.95 1.89
C LEU A 409 10.51 -24.01 2.94
N LEU A 410 11.70 -23.96 3.56
CA LEU A 410 12.04 -24.88 4.65
C LEU A 410 11.14 -24.64 5.88
N GLU A 411 10.90 -23.39 6.27
CA GLU A 411 9.94 -23.03 7.33
C GLU A 411 8.55 -23.63 7.05
N LYS A 412 8.00 -23.41 5.84
CA LYS A 412 6.67 -23.93 5.47
C LYS A 412 6.60 -25.46 5.36
N LEU A 413 7.67 -26.14 4.96
CA LEU A 413 7.74 -27.61 4.99
C LEU A 413 7.76 -28.18 6.43
N ILE A 414 8.26 -27.40 7.40
CA ILE A 414 8.24 -27.75 8.83
C ILE A 414 6.85 -27.43 9.44
N GLU A 415 6.30 -26.24 9.16
CA GLU A 415 5.06 -25.74 9.76
C GLU A 415 3.79 -26.39 9.19
N SER A 416 3.69 -26.53 7.86
CA SER A 416 2.47 -27.00 7.18
C SER A 416 2.55 -28.47 6.81
N GLU A 417 1.64 -29.27 7.37
CA GLU A 417 1.48 -30.66 6.94
C GLU A 417 1.02 -30.80 5.49
N ASP A 418 0.18 -29.88 4.99
CA ASP A 418 -0.44 -30.01 3.68
C ASP A 418 0.55 -29.72 2.55
N ILE A 419 1.43 -28.73 2.74
CA ILE A 419 2.59 -28.49 1.86
C ILE A 419 3.52 -29.72 1.88
N ARG A 420 3.75 -30.33 3.05
CA ARG A 420 4.56 -31.55 3.16
C ARG A 420 3.92 -32.75 2.44
N LYS A 421 2.61 -32.95 2.58
CA LYS A 421 1.84 -34.01 1.89
C LYS A 421 1.86 -33.81 0.37
N PHE A 422 1.69 -32.58 -0.11
CA PHE A 422 1.76 -32.22 -1.53
C PHE A 422 3.11 -32.59 -2.14
N TYR A 423 4.21 -32.13 -1.54
CA TYR A 423 5.55 -32.42 -2.06
C TYR A 423 5.95 -33.90 -1.93
N LYS A 424 5.47 -34.60 -0.89
CA LYS A 424 5.61 -36.06 -0.78
C LYS A 424 4.95 -36.77 -1.97
N MET A 425 3.66 -36.50 -2.18
CA MET A 425 2.86 -37.14 -3.23
C MET A 425 3.45 -36.91 -4.63
N ASN A 426 3.88 -35.69 -4.94
CA ASN A 426 4.40 -35.38 -6.28
C ASN A 426 5.75 -36.07 -6.53
N ARG A 427 6.63 -36.14 -5.52
CA ARG A 427 7.90 -36.86 -5.63
C ARG A 427 7.74 -38.37 -5.73
N GLU A 428 6.73 -38.95 -5.07
CA GLU A 428 6.36 -40.36 -5.23
C GLU A 428 5.87 -40.65 -6.66
N LYS A 429 5.07 -39.75 -7.25
CA LYS A 429 4.60 -39.85 -8.65
C LYS A 429 5.71 -39.70 -9.68
N GLU A 430 6.75 -38.91 -9.41
CA GLU A 430 7.91 -38.69 -10.30
C GLU A 430 8.86 -39.91 -10.43
N GLY A 431 8.56 -41.05 -9.78
CA GLY A 431 9.36 -42.28 -9.91
C GLY A 431 10.67 -42.25 -9.14
N GLY A 432 10.76 -41.42 -8.10
CA GLY A 432 11.96 -41.25 -7.27
C GLY A 432 12.32 -42.49 -6.43
N ASN A 433 13.00 -43.47 -7.02
CA ASN A 433 13.64 -44.59 -6.31
C ASN A 433 14.74 -44.06 -5.34
N GLY A 434 14.37 -43.64 -4.13
CA GLY A 434 15.34 -43.06 -3.20
C GLY A 434 14.84 -42.64 -1.82
N ILE A 435 14.76 -43.61 -0.90
CA ILE A 435 15.25 -43.62 0.51
C ILE A 435 14.82 -42.47 1.46
N ILE A 436 14.04 -41.48 1.03
CA ILE A 436 13.61 -40.38 1.89
C ILE A 436 12.27 -40.73 2.55
N ASP A 437 12.34 -41.26 3.78
CA ASP A 437 11.18 -41.55 4.61
C ASP A 437 10.58 -40.24 5.16
N ILE A 438 9.81 -39.55 4.31
CA ILE A 438 9.13 -38.27 4.64
C ILE A 438 8.18 -38.42 5.84
N GLY A 439 7.82 -39.66 6.22
CA GLY A 439 7.03 -39.96 7.41
C GLY A 439 7.81 -40.04 8.73
N LYS A 440 9.16 -40.05 8.71
CA LYS A 440 10.01 -40.18 9.93
C LYS A 440 11.04 -39.06 10.07
N LEU A 441 10.56 -37.81 10.02
CA LEU A 441 11.34 -36.68 10.52
C LEU A 441 11.38 -36.72 12.05
N GLU A 442 12.55 -36.91 12.64
CA GLU A 442 12.72 -36.70 14.09
C GLU A 442 12.45 -35.23 14.45
N ASP A 443 11.61 -34.98 15.46
CA ASP A 443 11.29 -33.63 15.96
C ASP A 443 12.55 -32.81 16.31
N SER A 444 13.59 -33.48 16.78
CA SER A 444 14.91 -32.90 17.08
C SER A 444 15.55 -32.24 15.85
N ASN A 445 15.39 -32.84 14.66
CA ASN A 445 15.93 -32.34 13.41
C ASN A 445 15.06 -31.22 12.83
N LEU A 446 13.74 -31.28 13.02
CA LEU A 446 12.82 -30.20 12.61
C LEU A 446 13.05 -28.93 13.44
N ARG A 447 13.12 -29.05 14.76
CA ARG A 447 13.38 -27.91 15.67
C ARG A 447 14.72 -27.23 15.37
N LYS A 448 15.76 -28.01 15.06
CA LYS A 448 17.06 -27.46 14.65
C LYS A 448 17.01 -26.76 13.29
N LEU A 449 16.30 -27.33 12.31
CA LEU A 449 16.13 -26.69 10.99
C LEU A 449 15.38 -25.35 11.10
N ALA A 450 14.32 -25.29 11.92
CA ALA A 450 13.61 -24.06 12.25
C ALA A 450 14.46 -23.03 13.01
N SER A 451 15.38 -23.50 13.88
CA SER A 451 16.35 -22.64 14.58
C SER A 451 17.36 -22.01 13.61
N ILE A 452 17.99 -22.82 12.74
CA ILE A 452 18.91 -22.35 11.69
C ILE A 452 18.22 -21.32 10.80
N TYR A 453 16.99 -21.65 10.36
CA TYR A 453 16.13 -20.73 9.60
C TYR A 453 15.94 -19.39 10.30
N THR A 454 15.47 -19.42 11.56
CA THR A 454 15.17 -18.22 12.35
C THR A 454 16.42 -17.36 12.55
N HIS A 455 17.55 -18.00 12.85
CA HIS A 455 18.84 -17.34 13.01
C HIS A 455 19.31 -16.65 11.71
N VAL A 456 19.28 -17.34 10.57
CA VAL A 456 19.74 -16.78 9.28
C VAL A 456 18.79 -15.70 8.77
N CYS A 457 17.49 -15.95 8.72
CA CYS A 457 16.54 -15.07 8.05
C CYS A 457 16.03 -13.93 8.94
N LYS A 458 15.52 -14.26 10.13
CA LYS A 458 14.88 -13.28 11.02
C LYS A 458 15.92 -12.48 11.81
N ASN A 459 16.94 -13.15 12.37
CA ASN A 459 17.93 -12.47 13.22
C ASN A 459 19.06 -11.79 12.41
N ARG A 460 19.71 -12.52 11.48
CA ARG A 460 20.83 -11.97 10.70
C ARG A 460 20.38 -11.10 9.54
N ILE A 461 19.68 -11.65 8.54
CA ILE A 461 19.35 -10.91 7.31
C ILE A 461 18.35 -9.78 7.58
N ALA A 462 17.19 -10.07 8.16
CA ALA A 462 16.16 -9.04 8.36
C ALA A 462 16.60 -7.95 9.35
N GLY A 463 17.25 -8.31 10.46
CA GLY A 463 17.81 -7.34 11.41
C GLY A 463 18.90 -6.45 10.81
N PHE A 464 19.74 -6.98 9.92
CA PHE A 464 20.75 -6.20 9.21
C PHE A 464 20.14 -5.14 8.29
N TYR A 465 19.19 -5.54 7.44
CA TYR A 465 18.59 -4.65 6.44
C TYR A 465 17.58 -3.66 7.01
N GLN A 466 16.80 -4.04 8.03
CA GLN A 466 15.82 -3.16 8.65
C GLN A 466 16.42 -1.82 9.16
N THR A 467 17.72 -1.82 9.50
CA THR A 467 18.46 -0.63 9.98
C THR A 467 19.30 0.07 8.90
N ARG A 468 19.48 -0.55 7.73
CA ARG A 468 20.39 -0.09 6.66
C ARG A 468 19.68 0.29 5.37
N ASP A 469 18.72 -0.53 4.95
CA ASP A 469 17.95 -0.41 3.70
C ASP A 469 16.51 -0.91 3.96
N ALA A 470 15.65 0.04 4.33
CA ALA A 470 14.23 -0.23 4.56
C ALA A 470 13.48 -0.58 3.27
N THR A 471 13.93 -0.07 2.12
CA THR A 471 13.32 -0.32 0.80
C THR A 471 13.49 -1.78 0.40
N PHE A 472 14.71 -2.32 0.46
CA PHE A 472 14.95 -3.74 0.24
C PHE A 472 14.26 -4.62 1.28
N THR A 473 14.17 -4.15 2.54
CA THR A 473 13.39 -4.84 3.60
C THR A 473 11.92 -4.97 3.25
N MET A 474 11.29 -3.92 2.70
CA MET A 474 9.92 -3.97 2.21
C MET A 474 9.78 -4.91 1.00
N ILE A 475 10.71 -4.83 0.04
CA ILE A 475 10.71 -5.66 -1.17
C ILE A 475 10.76 -7.15 -0.81
N PHE A 476 11.75 -7.59 -0.01
CA PHE A 476 11.86 -9.03 0.28
C PHE A 476 10.70 -9.51 1.16
N LYS A 477 10.18 -8.72 2.12
CA LYS A 477 9.01 -9.12 2.92
C LYS A 477 7.79 -9.37 2.03
N ARG A 478 7.48 -8.45 1.12
CA ARG A 478 6.38 -8.62 0.17
C ARG A 478 6.59 -9.83 -0.74
N LEU A 479 7.79 -10.03 -1.27
CA LEU A 479 8.08 -11.21 -2.12
C LEU A 479 7.93 -12.53 -1.35
N LEU A 480 8.24 -12.56 -0.04
CA LEU A 480 7.98 -13.70 0.82
C LEU A 480 6.47 -13.90 1.01
N GLU A 481 5.70 -12.86 1.34
CA GLU A 481 4.23 -12.92 1.48
C GLU A 481 3.54 -13.41 0.19
N ASP A 482 3.92 -12.86 -0.97
CA ASP A 482 3.41 -13.26 -2.28
C ASP A 482 3.78 -14.73 -2.61
N ASN A 483 4.98 -15.19 -2.24
CA ASN A 483 5.42 -16.58 -2.40
C ASN A 483 4.66 -17.56 -1.49
N ASP A 484 4.34 -17.18 -0.24
CA ASP A 484 3.51 -17.99 0.65
C ASP A 484 2.08 -18.15 0.09
N ASN A 485 1.48 -17.06 -0.40
CA ASN A 485 0.16 -17.09 -1.05
C ASN A 485 0.17 -17.99 -2.30
N TYR A 486 1.20 -17.86 -3.15
CA TYR A 486 1.37 -18.70 -4.34
C TYR A 486 1.56 -20.19 -3.98
N MET A 487 2.30 -20.49 -2.91
CA MET A 487 2.50 -21.86 -2.42
C MET A 487 1.21 -22.50 -1.91
N LEU A 488 0.38 -21.74 -1.17
CA LEU A 488 -0.93 -22.20 -0.73
C LEU A 488 -1.87 -22.48 -1.91
N GLU A 489 -1.98 -21.56 -2.87
CA GLU A 489 -2.79 -21.78 -4.07
C GLU A 489 -2.28 -22.94 -4.94
N LYS A 490 -0.96 -23.11 -5.02
CA LYS A 490 -0.36 -24.28 -5.68
C LYS A 490 -0.75 -25.60 -5.00
N THR A 491 -0.79 -25.66 -3.66
CA THR A 491 -1.30 -26.86 -2.96
C THR A 491 -2.79 -27.09 -3.18
N ASN A 492 -3.57 -26.01 -3.36
CA ASN A 492 -4.99 -26.05 -3.70
C ASN A 492 -5.27 -26.33 -5.19
N ASN A 493 -4.24 -26.52 -6.03
CA ASN A 493 -4.33 -26.65 -7.49
C ASN A 493 -4.99 -25.44 -8.18
N PHE A 494 -4.71 -24.22 -7.72
CA PHE A 494 -5.18 -22.96 -8.32
C PHE A 494 -6.72 -22.86 -8.46
N LYS A 495 -7.47 -23.58 -7.62
CA LYS A 495 -8.94 -23.58 -7.62
C LYS A 495 -9.56 -22.19 -7.46
N TYR A 496 -8.87 -21.26 -6.79
CA TYR A 496 -9.32 -19.86 -6.69
C TYR A 496 -9.60 -19.24 -8.07
N PHE A 497 -8.75 -19.52 -9.06
CA PHE A 497 -8.84 -18.97 -10.41
C PHE A 497 -9.90 -19.64 -11.29
N GLN A 498 -10.47 -20.78 -10.88
CA GLN A 498 -11.55 -21.45 -11.62
C GLN A 498 -12.88 -20.68 -11.55
N ASN A 499 -13.08 -19.87 -10.52
CA ASN A 499 -14.34 -19.15 -10.28
C ASN A 499 -14.41 -17.78 -10.98
N PHE A 500 -13.43 -17.44 -11.84
CA PHE A 500 -13.36 -16.15 -12.50
C PHE A 500 -14.48 -15.95 -13.54
N LYS A 501 -15.37 -15.01 -13.20
CA LYS A 501 -16.48 -14.42 -13.97
C LYS A 501 -16.08 -13.36 -15.00
N VAL A 502 -16.00 -13.61 -16.30
CA VAL A 502 -15.98 -12.48 -17.27
C VAL A 502 -17.37 -11.82 -17.28
N PRO A 503 -17.50 -10.50 -17.04
CA PRO A 503 -18.78 -9.83 -17.02
C PRO A 503 -19.33 -9.63 -18.46
N GLU A 504 -20.41 -10.35 -18.79
CA GLU A 504 -21.02 -10.36 -20.14
C GLU A 504 -21.83 -9.10 -20.50
N GLN A 505 -21.81 -8.05 -19.67
CA GLN A 505 -22.77 -6.95 -19.75
C GLN A 505 -22.22 -5.66 -20.36
N ASN A 506 -22.26 -5.57 -21.69
CA ASN A 506 -22.28 -4.28 -22.41
C ASN A 506 -23.66 -3.59 -22.31
N LYS A 507 -24.23 -3.47 -21.10
CA LYS A 507 -25.46 -2.71 -20.90
C LYS A 507 -25.12 -1.22 -21.00
N LYS A 508 -25.54 -0.57 -22.09
CA LYS A 508 -25.45 0.89 -22.22
C LYS A 508 -26.14 1.54 -21.01
N MET A 509 -25.41 2.40 -20.32
CA MET A 509 -25.94 3.12 -19.17
C MET A 509 -27.03 4.09 -19.65
N GLU A 510 -28.26 3.91 -19.14
CA GLU A 510 -29.34 4.85 -19.37
C GLU A 510 -29.07 6.11 -18.54
N ILE A 511 -28.58 7.16 -19.20
CA ILE A 511 -28.35 8.46 -18.58
C ILE A 511 -29.70 9.20 -18.56
N ASP A 512 -30.20 9.50 -17.37
CA ASP A 512 -31.37 10.36 -17.22
C ASP A 512 -31.02 11.80 -17.63
N THR A 513 -31.56 12.24 -18.78
CA THR A 513 -31.37 13.58 -19.32
C THR A 513 -32.39 14.60 -18.77
N ASN A 514 -33.22 14.20 -17.81
CA ASN A 514 -34.25 15.06 -17.24
C ASN A 514 -33.76 15.81 -16.00
N PHE A 515 -33.85 17.15 -16.02
CA PHE A 515 -33.63 17.96 -14.84
C PHE A 515 -34.86 17.97 -13.92
N LYS A 516 -34.62 17.91 -12.60
CA LYS A 516 -35.67 18.08 -11.59
C LYS A 516 -36.25 19.50 -11.69
N LYS A 517 -37.58 19.61 -11.66
CA LYS A 517 -38.29 20.90 -11.71
C LYS A 517 -38.14 21.65 -10.38
N PHE A 518 -37.95 22.97 -10.44
CA PHE A 518 -37.99 23.84 -9.26
C PHE A 518 -39.43 24.00 -8.74
N GLY A 519 -39.58 24.02 -7.41
CA GLY A 519 -40.86 24.24 -6.75
C GLY A 519 -41.25 25.73 -6.63
N PHE A 520 -42.42 26.00 -6.07
CA PHE A 520 -42.95 27.38 -5.90
C PHE A 520 -42.25 28.21 -4.81
N ILE A 521 -41.45 27.58 -3.94
CA ILE A 521 -40.70 28.26 -2.89
C ILE A 521 -39.42 28.80 -3.52
N LYS A 522 -39.23 30.13 -3.55
CA LYS A 522 -38.11 30.76 -4.25
C LYS A 522 -36.81 30.67 -3.44
N LEU A 523 -36.90 30.85 -2.12
CA LEU A 523 -35.78 30.67 -1.21
C LEU A 523 -35.83 29.25 -0.64
N GLY A 524 -34.69 28.54 -0.61
CA GLY A 524 -34.63 27.08 -0.46
C GLY A 524 -35.30 26.45 0.77
N ASN A 525 -35.68 27.24 1.78
CA ASN A 525 -36.54 26.83 2.89
C ASN A 525 -37.73 27.81 3.02
N LYS A 526 -38.94 27.25 3.19
CA LYS A 526 -40.20 27.96 3.44
C LYS A 526 -40.10 28.99 4.58
N GLN A 527 -39.32 28.72 5.62
CA GLN A 527 -39.11 29.68 6.73
C GLN A 527 -38.40 30.96 6.25
N ILE A 528 -37.35 30.81 5.44
CA ILE A 528 -36.59 31.93 4.88
C ILE A 528 -37.44 32.66 3.84
N ASP A 529 -38.13 31.91 2.97
CA ASP A 529 -39.06 32.44 1.96
C ASP A 529 -40.22 33.24 2.60
N ASN A 530 -40.70 32.83 3.77
CA ASN A 530 -41.70 33.57 4.56
C ASN A 530 -41.09 34.80 5.26
N ALA A 531 -39.90 34.70 5.84
CA ALA A 531 -39.23 35.84 6.48
C ALA A 531 -38.92 36.96 5.48
N TRP A 532 -38.48 36.60 4.27
CA TRP A 532 -38.26 37.54 3.16
C TRP A 532 -39.55 38.11 2.54
N LYS A 533 -40.72 37.57 2.90
CA LYS A 533 -42.04 38.12 2.54
C LYS A 533 -42.59 39.09 3.61
N ILE A 534 -41.90 39.26 4.74
CA ILE A 534 -42.27 40.27 5.74
C ILE A 534 -42.13 41.65 5.09
N ARG A 535 -43.21 42.45 5.13
CA ARG A 535 -43.21 43.80 4.60
C ARG A 535 -42.37 44.70 5.50
N THR A 536 -41.36 45.33 4.92
CA THR A 536 -40.48 46.27 5.60
C THR A 536 -40.49 47.61 4.86
N GLY A 537 -40.50 48.71 5.63
CA GLY A 537 -40.63 50.08 5.12
C GLY A 537 -40.76 51.05 6.30
N LEU A 538 -40.43 52.33 6.07
CA LEU A 538 -40.57 53.38 7.10
C LEU A 538 -42.04 53.55 7.53
N ASP A 539 -42.95 53.36 6.58
CA ASP A 539 -44.40 53.38 6.72
C ASP A 539 -44.97 52.30 7.66
N CYS A 540 -44.15 51.35 8.13
CA CYS A 540 -44.53 50.33 9.11
C CYS A 540 -44.11 50.64 10.56
N ILE A 541 -43.40 51.75 10.80
CA ILE A 541 -42.90 52.14 12.14
C ILE A 541 -43.74 53.32 12.66
N VAL A 542 -44.41 53.14 13.80
CA VAL A 542 -45.24 54.17 14.44
C VAL A 542 -44.84 54.31 15.91
N ASP A 543 -44.29 55.47 16.29
CA ASP A 543 -43.93 55.76 17.68
C ASP A 543 -45.18 56.06 18.53
N GLN A 544 -45.30 55.38 19.68
CA GLN A 544 -46.42 55.51 20.63
C GLN A 544 -45.93 55.97 22.01
N SER A 545 -45.44 57.21 22.12
CA SER A 545 -45.09 57.82 23.42
C SER A 545 -46.23 58.68 23.98
N ARG A 546 -46.58 58.51 25.26
CA ARG A 546 -47.56 59.36 25.97
C ARG A 546 -46.89 60.62 26.54
N ASN A 547 -47.65 61.71 26.66
CA ASN A 547 -47.15 63.01 27.13
C ASN A 547 -47.05 63.06 28.68
N PRO A 548 -45.92 63.51 29.27
CA PRO A 548 -45.76 63.65 30.72
C PRO A 548 -46.76 64.59 31.43
N ASP A 549 -47.31 65.61 30.74
CA ASP A 549 -48.25 66.54 31.38
C ASP A 549 -49.58 65.87 31.75
N ASP A 550 -50.03 64.94 30.92
CA ASP A 550 -51.30 64.25 31.12
C ASP A 550 -51.16 63.29 32.31
N ILE A 551 -50.05 62.55 32.37
CA ILE A 551 -49.69 61.69 33.52
C ILE A 551 -49.64 62.50 34.84
N PHE A 552 -49.15 63.75 34.83
CA PHE A 552 -49.13 64.57 36.06
C PHE A 552 -50.50 65.12 36.46
N LYS A 553 -51.38 65.41 35.48
CA LYS A 553 -52.78 65.79 35.77
C LYS A 553 -53.55 64.63 36.38
N ASP A 554 -53.43 63.44 35.79
CA ASP A 554 -54.09 62.21 36.25
C ASP A 554 -53.77 61.99 37.75
N LEU A 555 -52.49 62.07 38.14
CA LEU A 555 -52.04 61.92 39.54
C LEU A 555 -52.58 63.00 40.49
N LYS A 556 -52.74 64.24 40.01
CA LYS A 556 -53.28 65.33 40.81
C LYS A 556 -54.78 65.15 41.02
N GLU A 557 -55.49 64.69 39.99
CA GLU A 557 -56.92 64.41 40.03
C GLU A 557 -57.23 63.17 40.89
N GLU A 558 -56.41 62.11 40.82
CA GLU A 558 -56.47 60.97 41.76
C GLU A 558 -56.30 61.41 43.22
N TYR A 559 -55.38 62.34 43.49
CA TYR A 559 -55.12 62.88 44.83
C TYR A 559 -56.26 63.77 45.35
N GLU A 560 -56.73 64.73 44.56
CA GLU A 560 -57.78 65.68 44.96
C GLU A 560 -59.12 64.99 45.26
N ASN A 561 -59.42 63.88 44.58
CA ASN A 561 -60.64 63.09 44.79
C ASN A 561 -60.62 62.22 46.07
N GLN A 562 -59.52 62.20 46.85
CA GLN A 562 -59.31 61.31 48.01
C GLN A 562 -59.57 59.82 47.77
N ASN A 563 -59.58 59.37 46.51
CA ASN A 563 -59.70 57.97 46.11
C ASN A 563 -58.37 57.23 46.27
N ILE A 564 -57.74 57.35 47.45
CA ILE A 564 -56.69 56.43 47.89
C ILE A 564 -57.39 55.18 48.45
N ALA A 565 -58.12 54.50 47.57
CA ALA A 565 -58.53 53.13 47.81
C ALA A 565 -57.26 52.28 47.78
N ASN A 566 -56.97 51.58 48.87
CA ASN A 566 -55.80 50.70 48.98
C ASN A 566 -55.96 49.49 48.04
N GLU A 567 -55.63 49.64 46.76
CA GLU A 567 -55.39 48.50 45.88
C GLU A 567 -54.01 47.90 46.19
N ASN A 568 -54.01 46.68 46.72
CA ASN A 568 -52.80 45.91 46.98
C ASN A 568 -52.13 45.51 45.66
N VAL A 569 -51.28 46.39 45.12
CA VAL A 569 -50.46 46.12 43.95
C VAL A 569 -49.05 45.73 44.39
N ASN A 570 -48.72 44.45 44.32
CA ASN A 570 -47.32 44.03 44.26
C ASN A 570 -46.66 44.81 43.11
N ASP A 571 -45.50 45.42 43.38
CA ASP A 571 -44.81 46.41 42.53
C ASP A 571 -45.31 47.87 42.63
N GLU A 572 -46.03 48.26 43.70
CA GLU A 572 -46.36 49.68 43.99
C GLU A 572 -45.12 50.60 43.88
N ILE A 573 -43.96 50.16 44.39
CA ILE A 573 -42.69 50.90 44.30
C ILE A 573 -42.24 51.07 42.84
N VAL A 574 -42.39 50.05 41.99
CA VAL A 574 -42.01 50.12 40.57
C VAL A 574 -42.98 51.00 39.80
N HIS A 575 -44.28 50.95 40.14
CA HIS A 575 -45.29 51.81 39.52
C HIS A 575 -45.06 53.28 39.89
N GLN A 576 -44.89 53.60 41.18
CA GLN A 576 -44.46 54.91 41.65
C GLN A 576 -43.14 55.34 40.96
N TRP A 577 -42.19 54.44 40.76
CA TRP A 577 -40.93 54.75 40.06
C TRP A 577 -41.11 55.02 38.57
N GLN A 578 -41.97 54.29 37.85
CA GLN A 578 -42.31 54.54 36.44
C GLN A 578 -43.03 55.89 36.27
N ILE A 579 -43.95 56.20 37.18
CA ILE A 579 -44.63 57.50 37.27
C ILE A 579 -43.59 58.61 37.49
N LEU A 580 -42.76 58.50 38.53
CA LEU A 580 -41.73 59.49 38.84
C LEU A 580 -40.73 59.63 37.68
N ARG A 581 -40.35 58.55 36.99
CA ARG A 581 -39.48 58.59 35.79
C ARG A 581 -40.10 59.36 34.63
N SER A 582 -41.40 59.19 34.41
CA SER A 582 -42.15 59.88 33.33
C SER A 582 -42.31 61.37 33.63
N VAL A 583 -42.69 61.70 34.87
CA VAL A 583 -43.00 63.06 35.36
C VAL A 583 -41.74 63.88 35.68
N ARG A 584 -40.62 63.23 36.03
CA ARG A 584 -39.32 63.85 36.43
C ARG A 584 -38.83 64.94 35.48
N SER A 585 -39.09 64.82 34.18
CA SER A 585 -38.61 65.77 33.17
C SER A 585 -39.15 67.20 33.36
N ARG A 586 -40.29 67.37 34.04
CA ARG A 586 -40.96 68.67 34.20
C ARG A 586 -41.21 69.08 35.67
N TYR A 587 -41.57 68.15 36.56
CA TYR A 587 -42.08 68.48 37.90
C TYR A 587 -41.11 68.17 39.06
N LEU A 588 -39.81 68.08 38.77
CA LEU A 588 -38.76 67.69 39.73
C LEU A 588 -38.71 68.56 41.01
N SER A 589 -39.06 69.85 40.92
CA SER A 589 -39.06 70.77 42.07
C SER A 589 -40.09 70.42 43.15
N GLU A 590 -41.20 69.77 42.79
CA GLU A 590 -42.24 69.40 43.77
C GLU A 590 -41.91 68.13 44.54
N PHE A 591 -40.92 67.35 44.07
CA PHE A 591 -40.48 66.11 44.72
C PHE A 591 -39.84 66.38 46.10
N GLY A 592 -39.49 67.62 46.44
CA GLY A 592 -39.03 68.00 47.79
C GLY A 592 -40.07 67.77 48.91
N LYS A 593 -41.35 67.54 48.54
CA LYS A 593 -42.43 67.17 49.47
C LYS A 593 -42.67 65.65 49.56
N TYR A 594 -42.05 64.85 48.68
CA TYR A 594 -42.11 63.39 48.72
C TYR A 594 -41.35 62.85 49.93
N ASN A 595 -41.89 61.83 50.59
CA ASN A 595 -41.22 61.09 51.66
C ASN A 595 -41.66 59.63 51.64
N GLU A 596 -40.78 58.70 52.01
CA GLU A 596 -41.00 57.24 51.91
C GLU A 596 -42.24 56.76 52.68
N THR A 597 -42.63 57.46 53.75
CA THR A 597 -43.85 57.16 54.52
C THR A 597 -45.15 57.67 53.90
N ASN A 598 -45.06 58.62 52.96
CA ASN A 598 -46.22 59.33 52.37
C ASN A 598 -46.39 59.06 50.87
N GLY A 599 -45.37 58.48 50.21
CA GLY A 599 -45.39 58.13 48.78
C GLY A 599 -45.60 59.32 47.85
N VAL A 600 -46.03 59.05 46.62
CA VAL A 600 -46.31 60.07 45.58
C VAL A 600 -47.39 61.08 46.05
N SER A 601 -48.32 60.65 46.91
CA SER A 601 -49.31 61.54 47.56
C SER A 601 -48.68 62.67 48.42
N GLY A 602 -47.41 62.51 48.84
CA GLY A 602 -46.67 63.54 49.58
C GLY A 602 -46.41 64.81 48.77
N ILE A 603 -46.35 64.71 47.43
CA ILE A 603 -46.10 65.85 46.52
C ILE A 603 -47.17 66.95 46.69
N PHE A 604 -48.39 66.57 47.07
CA PHE A 604 -49.56 67.46 47.10
C PHE A 604 -50.05 67.86 48.51
N LYS A 605 -49.33 67.51 49.60
CA LYS A 605 -49.69 67.87 50.99
C LYS A 605 -49.09 69.21 51.45
N GLU A 606 -49.84 69.97 52.25
CA GLU A 606 -49.36 71.18 52.94
C GLU A 606 -49.38 70.99 54.48
N GLN A 607 -48.29 71.36 55.16
CA GLN A 607 -47.97 71.16 56.60
C GLN A 607 -47.65 69.71 57.03
N ASN A 608 -46.73 69.40 57.96
CA ASN A 608 -45.79 70.20 58.78
C ASN A 608 -44.38 69.55 58.78
N SER A 609 -43.34 70.27 58.39
CA SER A 609 -41.94 69.78 58.42
C SER A 609 -41.27 69.81 59.80
N GLY A 610 -41.86 70.49 60.80
CA GLY A 610 -41.27 70.64 62.14
C GLY A 610 -41.35 69.41 63.05
N ASP A 611 -42.38 68.56 62.89
CA ASP A 611 -42.60 67.41 63.77
C ASP A 611 -41.60 66.26 63.52
N THR A 612 -41.17 66.09 62.27
CA THR A 612 -40.18 65.09 61.86
C THR A 612 -38.77 65.44 62.32
N GLU A 613 -38.38 66.72 62.26
CA GLU A 613 -37.08 67.21 62.75
C GLU A 613 -36.96 67.00 64.27
N SER A 614 -38.04 67.32 65.01
CA SER A 614 -38.16 67.10 66.46
C SER A 614 -37.96 65.63 66.85
N ARG A 615 -38.58 64.72 66.08
CA ARG A 615 -38.47 63.26 66.29
C ARG A 615 -37.07 62.73 65.95
N ARG A 616 -36.41 63.30 64.94
CA ARG A 616 -34.99 63.03 64.59
C ARG A 616 -34.05 63.45 65.72
N VAL A 617 -34.21 64.64 66.30
CA VAL A 617 -33.38 65.13 67.41
C VAL A 617 -33.55 64.24 68.66
N ALA A 618 -34.77 63.84 68.99
CA ALA A 618 -35.04 62.93 70.11
C ALA A 618 -34.36 61.56 69.93
N LEU A 619 -34.43 60.97 68.72
CA LEU A 619 -33.69 59.74 68.39
C LEU A 619 -32.18 59.93 68.50
N ARG A 620 -31.64 61.06 68.02
CA ARG A 620 -30.20 61.37 68.06
C ARG A 620 -29.67 61.48 69.49
N LEU A 621 -30.43 62.08 70.41
CA LEU A 621 -30.12 62.10 71.84
C LEU A 621 -30.21 60.71 72.50
N LYS A 622 -31.17 59.87 72.07
CA LYS A 622 -31.30 58.49 72.56
C LYS A 622 -30.12 57.61 72.13
N PHE A 623 -29.63 57.77 70.90
CA PHE A 623 -28.42 57.08 70.43
C PHE A 623 -27.13 57.64 71.08
N ALA A 624 -27.02 58.95 71.28
CA ALA A 624 -25.86 59.54 71.96
C ALA A 624 -25.73 59.08 73.43
N SER A 625 -26.85 58.93 74.15
CA SER A 625 -26.83 58.41 75.52
C SER A 625 -26.53 56.90 75.60
N LEU A 626 -26.96 56.10 74.61
CA LEU A 626 -26.55 54.69 74.48
C LEU A 626 -25.06 54.53 74.20
N ALA A 627 -24.50 55.33 73.27
CA ALA A 627 -23.07 55.32 72.97
C ALA A 627 -22.22 55.72 74.18
N LYS A 628 -22.67 56.71 74.97
CA LYS A 628 -21.96 57.14 76.18
C LYS A 628 -21.94 56.05 77.26
N LYS A 629 -23.05 55.34 77.49
CA LYS A 629 -23.08 54.18 78.42
C LYS A 629 -22.08 53.10 78.03
N SER A 630 -21.99 52.75 76.75
CA SER A 630 -21.02 51.74 76.28
C SER A 630 -19.57 52.15 76.51
N HIS A 631 -19.26 53.45 76.47
CA HIS A 631 -17.94 53.98 76.78
C HIS A 631 -17.66 54.04 78.30
N ASP A 632 -18.67 54.42 79.09
CA ASP A 632 -18.57 54.48 80.55
C ASP A 632 -18.39 53.07 81.17
N ASP A 633 -19.03 52.03 80.61
CA ASP A 633 -18.81 50.62 80.99
C ASP A 633 -17.38 50.13 80.67
N GLN A 634 -16.80 50.57 79.55
CA GLN A 634 -15.40 50.26 79.21
C GLN A 634 -14.42 50.99 80.14
N LEU A 635 -14.70 52.24 80.51
CA LEU A 635 -13.94 52.97 81.54
C LEU A 635 -14.05 52.31 82.92
N LEU A 636 -15.22 51.79 83.31
CA LEU A 636 -15.40 51.05 84.55
C LEU A 636 -14.57 49.77 84.56
N LYS A 637 -14.58 48.97 83.48
CA LYS A 637 -13.73 47.78 83.35
C LYS A 637 -12.24 48.13 83.39
N ALA A 638 -11.82 49.21 82.74
CA ALA A 638 -10.43 49.68 82.78
C ALA A 638 -10.00 50.16 84.18
N ARG A 639 -10.89 50.83 84.92
CA ARG A 639 -10.65 51.21 86.33
C ARG A 639 -10.59 50.00 87.24
N GLN A 640 -11.51 49.05 87.11
CA GLN A 640 -11.49 47.79 87.86
C GLN A 640 -10.21 47.00 87.62
N TYR A 641 -9.74 46.89 86.37
CA TYR A 641 -8.45 46.27 86.05
C TYR A 641 -7.26 47.01 86.68
N MET A 642 -7.29 48.36 86.70
CA MET A 642 -6.27 49.17 87.37
C MET A 642 -6.32 49.03 88.89
N GLU A 643 -7.50 48.90 89.50
CA GLU A 643 -7.70 48.68 90.94
C GLU A 643 -7.35 47.24 91.35
N GLU A 644 -7.64 46.22 90.54
CA GLU A 644 -7.13 44.85 90.74
C GLU A 644 -5.61 44.81 90.65
N LYS A 645 -5.02 45.47 89.63
CA LYS A 645 -3.57 45.53 89.47
C LYS A 645 -2.89 46.32 90.58
N ALA A 646 -3.52 47.40 91.06
CA ALA A 646 -3.04 48.18 92.20
C ALA A 646 -3.22 47.44 93.53
N SER A 647 -4.32 46.72 93.74
CA SER A 647 -4.56 45.95 94.96
C SER A 647 -3.77 44.64 95.02
N LEU A 648 -3.46 44.00 93.88
CA LEU A 648 -2.47 42.93 93.81
C LEU A 648 -1.06 43.43 94.11
N LYS A 649 -0.70 44.63 93.63
CA LYS A 649 0.57 45.28 94.00
C LYS A 649 0.59 45.63 95.49
N ARG A 650 -0.49 46.23 96.01
CA ARG A 650 -0.63 46.62 97.42
C ARG A 650 -0.67 45.41 98.36
N LYS A 651 -1.32 44.30 97.99
CA LYS A 651 -1.25 43.04 98.75
C LYS A 651 0.15 42.44 98.78
N ARG A 652 0.90 42.49 97.67
CA ARG A 652 2.32 42.08 97.68
C ARG A 652 3.19 43.03 98.52
N GLU A 653 2.89 44.33 98.53
CA GLU A 653 3.56 45.33 99.37
C GLU A 653 3.18 45.16 100.86
N GLU A 654 1.93 44.83 101.19
CA GLU A 654 1.44 44.55 102.54
C GLU A 654 1.92 43.18 103.07
N GLU A 655 1.97 42.13 102.25
CA GLU A 655 2.59 40.84 102.59
C GLU A 655 4.10 40.98 102.81
N THR A 656 4.79 41.84 102.05
CA THR A 656 6.22 42.13 102.29
C THR A 656 6.44 43.07 103.47
N GLU A 657 5.53 43.99 103.78
CA GLU A 657 5.59 44.80 105.01
C GLU A 657 5.24 43.99 106.28
N GLU A 658 4.33 43.01 106.23
CA GLU A 658 4.08 42.10 107.35
C GLU A 658 5.26 41.14 107.56
N LEU A 659 5.88 40.64 106.49
CA LEU A 659 7.12 39.86 106.57
C LEU A 659 8.32 40.69 107.07
N GLN A 660 8.33 42.00 106.85
CA GLN A 660 9.33 42.91 107.43
C GLN A 660 9.02 43.26 108.89
N LYS A 661 7.75 43.50 109.26
CA LYS A 661 7.34 43.77 110.66
C LYS A 661 7.51 42.54 111.56
N LYS A 662 7.26 41.32 111.08
CA LYS A 662 7.58 40.06 111.80
C LYS A 662 9.06 39.66 111.81
N LYS A 663 9.94 40.44 111.16
CA LYS A 663 11.41 40.30 111.27
C LYS A 663 12.08 41.50 111.97
N ALA A 664 11.31 42.52 112.37
CA ALA A 664 11.82 43.72 113.04
C ALA A 664 11.69 43.66 114.58
N GLU A 665 10.90 42.74 115.12
CA GLU A 665 11.02 42.27 116.50
C GLU A 665 11.54 40.82 116.49
N LEU A 666 12.55 40.52 117.32
CA LEU A 666 13.11 39.18 117.58
C LEU A 666 13.82 38.48 116.39
N ASN A 667 14.94 39.07 115.94
CA ASN A 667 16.29 38.47 116.04
C ASN A 667 17.32 39.36 115.29
N ILE A 668 18.51 39.71 115.78
CA ILE A 668 19.47 38.97 116.64
C ILE A 668 19.64 37.54 116.14
N VAL A 669 20.56 37.34 115.18
CA VAL A 669 20.97 36.07 114.51
C VAL A 669 20.36 35.85 113.11
N ASP A 670 21.15 36.19 112.07
CA ASP A 670 21.75 35.29 111.02
C ASP A 670 20.95 34.14 110.36
N PRO A 671 21.35 33.63 109.16
CA PRO A 671 21.82 34.34 107.95
C PRO A 671 21.30 33.68 106.62
N SER A 672 21.90 34.05 105.46
CA SER A 672 22.21 33.18 104.29
C SER A 672 21.16 32.79 103.19
N THR A 673 21.42 33.26 101.95
CA THR A 673 21.78 32.42 100.76
C THR A 673 20.73 31.93 99.69
N THR A 674 20.80 32.56 98.49
CA THR A 674 20.77 32.01 97.09
C THR A 674 19.54 31.52 96.26
N MET A 675 19.55 31.94 94.97
CA MET A 675 19.44 31.15 93.69
C MET A 675 18.08 30.70 93.05
N ILE A 676 18.10 30.63 91.69
CA ILE A 676 17.49 29.59 90.79
C ILE A 676 15.93 29.61 90.56
N VAL A 677 15.29 29.28 89.41
CA VAL A 677 15.67 29.08 87.97
C VAL A 677 14.40 28.82 87.05
N VAL A 678 14.46 29.14 85.74
CA VAL A 678 14.00 28.34 84.52
C VAL A 678 12.53 28.10 84.06
N ASN A 679 12.35 28.24 82.71
CA ASN A 679 11.48 27.58 81.68
C ASN A 679 9.93 27.41 81.90
N GLU A 680 9.07 26.93 80.97
CA GLU A 680 9.20 26.22 79.66
C GLU A 680 7.90 26.28 78.77
N THR A 681 8.02 26.11 77.44
CA THR A 681 7.10 25.43 76.44
C THR A 681 5.56 25.76 76.30
N ASN A 682 4.76 25.36 75.26
CA ASN A 682 4.93 24.53 74.03
C ASN A 682 3.90 24.81 72.89
N GLU A 683 4.20 24.34 71.65
CA GLU A 683 3.36 23.73 70.55
C GLU A 683 2.06 24.41 69.99
N ASN A 684 1.79 24.51 68.66
CA ASN A 684 1.52 23.53 67.57
C ASN A 684 0.11 22.85 67.65
N ASP A 685 -0.64 22.44 66.60
CA ASP A 685 -0.40 22.25 65.14
C ASP A 685 -1.71 22.08 64.29
N SER A 686 -1.56 21.79 62.98
CA SER A 686 -2.36 20.84 62.12
C SER A 686 -3.38 21.29 61.01
N ASN A 687 -3.50 20.41 59.98
CA ASN A 687 -4.15 20.51 58.64
C ASN A 687 -5.40 19.57 58.47
N VAL A 688 -6.02 19.45 57.25
CA VAL A 688 -6.79 18.29 56.60
C VAL A 688 -7.98 18.76 55.68
N ILE A 689 -8.47 18.09 54.60
CA ILE A 689 -7.87 17.33 53.45
C ILE A 689 -8.92 17.04 52.29
N GLU A 690 -8.53 17.11 51.00
CA GLU A 690 -8.97 16.36 49.75
C GLU A 690 -10.40 16.26 49.09
N ASN A 691 -10.37 15.86 47.79
CA ASN A 691 -11.36 15.13 46.90
C ASN A 691 -12.51 15.89 46.14
N GLU A 692 -12.99 15.53 44.92
CA GLU A 692 -12.65 14.49 43.89
C GLU A 692 -13.28 14.73 42.46
N GLU A 693 -12.80 13.99 41.43
CA GLU A 693 -13.44 13.41 40.19
C GLU A 693 -14.14 14.18 39.00
N LYS A 694 -13.51 14.03 37.80
CA LYS A 694 -13.97 13.44 36.47
C LYS A 694 -15.12 13.94 35.55
N THR A 695 -14.75 14.15 34.26
CA THR A 695 -15.40 13.77 32.95
C THR A 695 -16.85 14.24 32.61
N GLN A 696 -17.32 14.43 31.36
CA GLN A 696 -17.12 13.73 30.08
C GLN A 696 -17.37 14.65 28.85
N ASN A 697 -17.01 14.17 27.64
CA ASN A 697 -17.61 14.60 26.37
C ASN A 697 -17.58 13.41 25.37
N PRO A 698 -18.71 12.98 24.78
CA PRO A 698 -18.74 11.92 23.76
C PRO A 698 -18.93 12.43 22.31
N VAL A 699 -18.61 11.53 21.40
CA VAL A 699 -18.64 11.55 19.92
C VAL A 699 -19.99 11.99 19.32
N GLN A 700 -19.95 12.57 18.10
CA GLN A 700 -21.02 12.44 17.10
C GLN A 700 -20.48 11.70 15.86
N ASP A 701 -21.31 10.80 15.34
CA ASP A 701 -21.27 10.30 13.95
C ASP A 701 -21.90 11.33 12.98
#